data_AF-A0A182YGY7-F1
#
_entry.id   AF-A0A182YGY7-F1
#
_cell.length_a   1.000
_cell.length_b   1.000
_cell.length_c   1.000
_cell.angle_alpha   90.00
_cell.angle_beta   90.00
_cell.angle_gamma   90.00
#
_symmetry.space_group_name_H-M   'P 1'
#
loop_
_entity.id
_entity.type
_entity.pdbx_description
1 polymer ?
#
loop_
_entity_poly.entity_id
_entity_poly.type
_entity_poly.pdbx_seq_one_letter_code
_entity_poly.pdbx_strand_id
1 'polypeptide(L)'
;MFCALLGWLGLYVAAVWLYENLRSPVLLILGSIKQTVFRQKLSQRYGKWAVITGASDGIGKGYAHYLARQGLAIVLVARNEAKLAKVAAEIQTKHGVETKIVVADFSKGPEIYPHLERALGSLDIGILVNNVGVSHDTPKFVDEVPQSVIWDLINVNVAAATLLCQMLAPAMKRRQRGLIVNVSSIASVSPSPCMSIYAATKAYMTSFSVALREELGPFGVEVQTVRPSFVHTNMTDFLVKDAKDTRMEKYLVTVDSFMAYAGCTIGKVDMTSGHWSHGLQIAGLYLMPEVARVFILGLINKKLRDDKMLLVYPALALIGAYCSLCWLHDNLRTPVSLLLHSILQVLLPKRTLAEKYGEWAVITGASDGIGKGYAEYLARKRMNVVLIARNEHKLNRVATELTQKYSIRTKVVVADFTGEQDAVYDRLAKELLPLDVGILVNNVGLAYERAMCVDELPRKAVRDLLAVNVASVTLLCHMLVPSMKQRGRGLIINISSLSASAPAPYLTVYSASKVYVRNFSMALREELRPYGVQVQTVLPGFVRTNMTAFVATEHKEKQVSRHLVQVDDYVRYAGFTVGKTDRTCGYWTHGLQYAGLKLVPECVRMFVMKTIYNSLRNAAASGLATVVGVYSILCWLYANLRTPLLLLFRSATQWFAGDQKSLPKVYGQWAVITGSSDGIGKGYANYLASQGMKVMLIARNEAKLKRVAEEIVAKHGTETKILVADFSQGEHIFERLETELLPLDIGILVNNVGVINEKPIQLDRMEKRLLWDLININVGAATLLCNIALPAMKKRKRGLIINISSLSSLAPTPYLAVYAATKAYMTSFSLALREEVTPYGIECQTVSPGYVHTSMTEYLHPTDGKKNSLSVRLVKVSDMIRYAGYCIGKVDQTTGHWSHGIQTAILNALPASLKLRVFTRLYTQLLHEYSDTDKKLT
;
A
#
# COMPACT_ATOMS: atom_id res chain seq x y z
N MET A 1 -6.45 16.96 18.09
CA MET A 1 -6.25 16.80 16.63
C MET A 1 -5.04 15.93 16.29
N PHE A 2 -3.83 16.25 16.76
CA PHE A 2 -2.62 15.46 16.48
C PHE A 2 -2.68 14.00 16.97
N CYS A 3 -3.15 13.75 18.19
CA CYS A 3 -3.31 12.39 18.71
C CYS A 3 -4.37 11.57 17.95
N ALA A 4 -5.41 12.23 17.40
CA ALA A 4 -6.42 11.58 16.57
C ALA A 4 -5.85 11.20 15.19
N LEU A 5 -5.04 12.08 14.58
CA LEU A 5 -4.31 11.79 13.34
C LEU A 5 -3.35 10.61 13.53
N LEU A 6 -2.60 10.58 14.64
CA LEU A 6 -1.73 9.45 15.00
C LEU A 6 -2.53 8.16 15.26
N GLY A 7 -3.70 8.25 15.89
CA GLY A 7 -4.61 7.12 16.06
C GLY A 7 -5.12 6.55 14.74
N TRP A 8 -5.54 7.41 13.80
CA TRP A 8 -5.95 7.00 12.45
C TRP A 8 -4.80 6.41 11.63
N LEU A 9 -3.60 7.00 11.72
CA LEU A 9 -2.40 6.45 11.10
C LEU A 9 -2.06 5.08 11.70
N GLY A 10 -2.20 4.92 13.01
CA GLY A 10 -2.03 3.63 13.70
C GLY A 10 -3.04 2.57 13.25
N LEU A 11 -4.32 2.93 13.13
CA LEU A 11 -5.38 2.05 12.61
C LEU A 11 -5.13 1.66 11.15
N TYR A 12 -4.69 2.60 10.32
CA TYR A 12 -4.33 2.33 8.93
C TYR A 12 -3.14 1.37 8.84
N VAL A 13 -2.07 1.65 9.57
CA VAL A 13 -0.89 0.77 9.64
C VAL A 13 -1.29 -0.63 10.13
N ALA A 14 -2.15 -0.73 11.15
CA ALA A 14 -2.66 -2.00 11.64
C ALA A 14 -3.51 -2.75 10.60
N ALA A 15 -4.38 -2.05 9.86
CA ALA A 15 -5.20 -2.64 8.80
C ALA A 15 -4.36 -3.15 7.62
N VAL A 16 -3.35 -2.37 7.21
CA VAL A 16 -2.39 -2.77 6.17
C VAL A 16 -1.58 -3.97 6.63
N TRP A 17 -1.10 -3.95 7.87
CA TRP A 17 -0.39 -5.09 8.46
C TRP A 17 -1.28 -6.35 8.50
N LEU A 18 -2.54 -6.23 8.93
CA LEU A 18 -3.50 -7.33 8.94
C LEU A 18 -3.75 -7.87 7.52
N TYR A 19 -3.91 -7.00 6.53
CA TYR A 19 -4.09 -7.40 5.14
C TYR A 19 -2.89 -8.18 4.61
N GLU A 20 -1.67 -7.64 4.75
CA GLU A 20 -0.46 -8.28 4.24
C GLU A 20 -0.19 -9.65 4.90
N ASN A 21 -0.51 -9.80 6.20
CA ASN A 21 -0.30 -11.05 6.93
C ASN A 21 -1.44 -12.07 6.76
N LEU A 22 -2.70 -11.63 6.63
CA LEU A 22 -3.85 -12.53 6.49
C LEU A 22 -4.15 -12.92 5.02
N ARG A 23 -3.67 -12.13 4.05
CA ARG A 23 -3.88 -12.41 2.62
C ARG A 23 -3.41 -13.81 2.21
N SER A 24 -2.19 -14.18 2.59
CA SER A 24 -1.61 -15.48 2.20
C SER A 24 -2.38 -16.67 2.80
N PRO A 25 -2.71 -16.70 4.11
CA PRO A 25 -3.61 -17.71 4.69
C PRO A 25 -4.97 -17.77 4.00
N VAL A 26 -5.60 -16.63 3.73
CA VAL A 26 -6.92 -16.57 3.07
C VAL A 26 -6.85 -17.12 1.65
N LEU A 27 -5.85 -16.72 0.85
CA LEU A 27 -5.64 -17.25 -0.49
C LEU A 27 -5.36 -18.76 -0.49
N LEU A 28 -4.61 -19.26 0.50
CA LEU A 28 -4.35 -20.68 0.64
C LEU A 28 -5.63 -21.48 0.92
N ILE A 29 -6.50 -20.97 1.80
CA ILE A 29 -7.80 -21.56 2.11
C ILE A 29 -8.69 -21.56 0.86
N LEU A 30 -8.86 -20.41 0.22
CA LEU A 30 -9.67 -20.28 -1.00
C LEU A 30 -9.15 -21.14 -2.14
N GLY A 31 -7.84 -21.16 -2.35
CA GLY A 31 -7.18 -21.99 -3.36
C GLY A 31 -7.33 -23.48 -3.07
N SER A 32 -7.28 -23.89 -1.81
CA SER A 32 -7.51 -25.28 -1.41
C SER A 32 -8.96 -25.69 -1.61
N ILE A 33 -9.92 -24.84 -1.24
CA ILE A 33 -11.35 -25.06 -1.53
C ILE A 33 -11.57 -25.18 -3.05
N LYS A 34 -11.01 -24.27 -3.85
CA LYS A 34 -11.11 -24.32 -5.32
C LYS A 34 -10.53 -25.62 -5.88
N GLN A 35 -9.37 -26.06 -5.40
CA GLN A 35 -8.77 -27.31 -5.85
C GLN A 35 -9.64 -28.53 -5.49
N THR A 36 -10.24 -28.55 -4.30
CA THR A 36 -11.14 -29.63 -3.87
C THR A 36 -12.42 -29.66 -4.69
N VAL A 37 -12.98 -28.49 -5.03
CA VAL A 37 -14.23 -28.35 -5.79
C VAL A 37 -14.05 -28.69 -7.27
N PHE A 38 -12.99 -28.18 -7.92
CA PHE A 38 -12.80 -28.32 -9.37
C PHE A 38 -11.86 -29.49 -9.77
N ARG A 39 -11.21 -30.16 -8.81
CA ARG A 39 -10.35 -31.36 -8.96
C ARG A 39 -9.44 -31.41 -10.20
N GLN A 40 -8.85 -30.28 -10.59
CA GLN A 40 -7.97 -30.21 -11.77
C GLN A 40 -6.54 -30.67 -11.44
N LYS A 41 -5.98 -31.59 -12.24
CA LYS A 41 -4.58 -32.03 -12.11
C LYS A 41 -3.63 -30.90 -12.52
N LEU A 42 -2.46 -30.80 -11.89
CA LEU A 42 -1.45 -29.78 -12.25
C LEU A 42 -1.00 -29.87 -13.71
N SER A 43 -0.84 -31.09 -14.25
CA SER A 43 -0.47 -31.31 -15.64
C SER A 43 -1.54 -30.81 -16.63
N GLN A 44 -2.81 -30.89 -16.26
CA GLN A 44 -3.92 -30.35 -17.05
C GLN A 44 -3.95 -28.82 -16.96
N ARG A 45 -3.78 -28.27 -15.75
CA ARG A 45 -3.84 -26.82 -15.50
C ARG A 45 -2.69 -26.07 -16.17
N TYR A 46 -1.47 -26.59 -16.08
CA TYR A 46 -0.27 -25.83 -16.47
C TYR A 46 0.45 -26.40 -17.69
N GLY A 47 0.52 -27.73 -17.86
CA GLY A 47 1.24 -28.39 -18.96
C GLY A 47 1.91 -29.69 -18.53
N LYS A 48 2.31 -30.53 -19.49
CA LYS A 48 2.84 -31.89 -19.23
C LYS A 48 4.15 -31.88 -18.44
N TRP A 49 5.07 -30.98 -18.79
CA TRP A 49 6.45 -31.00 -18.29
C TRP A 49 6.70 -29.93 -17.22
N ALA A 50 7.47 -30.30 -16.20
CA ALA A 50 8.07 -29.39 -15.23
C ALA A 50 9.59 -29.33 -15.40
N VAL A 51 10.15 -28.14 -15.52
CA VAL A 51 11.61 -27.91 -15.55
C VAL A 51 12.07 -27.45 -14.19
N ILE A 52 13.04 -28.14 -13.58
CA ILE A 52 13.58 -27.78 -12.27
C ILE A 52 15.09 -27.55 -12.38
N THR A 53 15.54 -26.36 -12.00
CA THR A 53 16.97 -26.02 -11.95
C THR A 53 17.57 -26.32 -10.59
N GLY A 54 18.82 -26.78 -10.56
CA GLY A 54 19.46 -27.29 -9.35
C GLY A 54 18.79 -28.55 -8.82
N ALA A 55 18.30 -29.41 -9.71
CA ALA A 55 17.47 -30.58 -9.36
C ALA A 55 18.25 -31.78 -8.79
N SER A 56 19.59 -31.72 -8.76
CA SER A 56 20.44 -32.82 -8.30
C SER A 56 20.41 -33.05 -6.78
N ASP A 57 19.99 -32.06 -6.00
CA ASP A 57 20.02 -32.12 -4.52
C ASP A 57 19.07 -31.10 -3.87
N GLY A 58 18.91 -31.20 -2.54
CA GLY A 58 18.23 -30.20 -1.70
C GLY A 58 16.79 -29.89 -2.13
N ILE A 59 16.41 -28.61 -2.04
CA ILE A 59 15.06 -28.13 -2.38
C ILE A 59 14.68 -28.46 -3.83
N GLY A 60 15.63 -28.39 -4.77
CA GLY A 60 15.39 -28.69 -6.18
C GLY A 60 15.01 -30.16 -6.39
N LYS A 61 15.76 -31.09 -5.78
CA LYS A 61 15.40 -32.52 -5.76
C LYS A 61 14.03 -32.74 -5.11
N GLY A 62 13.72 -32.01 -4.03
CA GLY A 62 12.42 -32.03 -3.37
C GLY A 62 11.26 -31.64 -4.29
N TYR A 63 11.39 -30.53 -5.04
CA TYR A 63 10.40 -30.13 -6.05
C TYR A 63 10.24 -31.17 -7.17
N ALA A 64 11.34 -31.77 -7.63
CA ALA A 64 11.30 -32.79 -8.68
C ALA A 64 10.47 -34.01 -8.25
N HIS A 65 10.70 -34.55 -7.04
CA HIS A 65 9.88 -35.64 -6.50
C HIS A 65 8.43 -35.22 -6.24
N TYR A 66 8.20 -34.02 -5.70
CA TYR A 66 6.83 -33.55 -5.43
C TYR A 66 6.02 -33.45 -6.72
N LEU A 67 6.56 -32.81 -7.77
CA LEU A 67 5.87 -32.63 -9.04
C LEU A 67 5.72 -33.95 -9.81
N ALA A 68 6.71 -34.85 -9.72
CA ALA A 68 6.59 -36.21 -10.26
C ALA A 68 5.44 -36.98 -9.60
N ARG A 69 5.31 -36.89 -8.27
CA ARG A 69 4.19 -37.48 -7.52
C ARG A 69 2.82 -36.90 -7.95
N GLN A 70 2.78 -35.66 -8.42
CA GLN A 70 1.57 -35.04 -8.98
C GLN A 70 1.31 -35.43 -10.45
N GLY A 71 2.14 -36.29 -11.04
CA GLY A 71 1.99 -36.84 -12.39
C GLY A 71 2.55 -35.97 -13.52
N LEU A 72 3.47 -35.07 -13.24
CA LEU A 72 4.19 -34.32 -14.28
C LEU A 72 5.44 -35.07 -14.74
N ALA A 73 5.76 -34.93 -16.03
CA ALA A 73 7.06 -35.33 -16.57
C ALA A 73 8.13 -34.30 -16.14
N ILE A 74 9.33 -34.75 -15.80
CA ILE A 74 10.34 -33.92 -15.13
C ILE A 74 11.57 -33.70 -16.00
N VAL A 75 11.90 -32.43 -16.28
CA VAL A 75 13.21 -32.05 -16.80
C VAL A 75 14.11 -31.63 -15.64
N LEU A 76 15.17 -32.40 -15.40
CA LEU A 76 16.14 -32.15 -14.34
C LEU A 76 17.34 -31.40 -14.93
N VAL A 77 17.60 -30.18 -14.42
CA VAL A 77 18.70 -29.34 -14.89
C VAL A 77 19.70 -29.09 -13.76
N ALA A 78 20.95 -29.53 -13.94
CA ALA A 78 22.07 -29.27 -13.04
C ALA A 78 23.42 -29.52 -13.74
N ARG A 79 24.53 -29.23 -13.06
CA ARG A 79 25.90 -29.40 -13.60
C ARG A 79 26.46 -30.82 -13.50
N ASN A 80 25.95 -31.67 -12.60
CA ASN A 80 26.50 -33.01 -12.36
C ASN A 80 25.58 -34.08 -12.96
N GLU A 81 25.99 -34.66 -14.08
CA GLU A 81 25.22 -35.66 -14.82
C GLU A 81 24.95 -36.93 -14.02
N ALA A 82 25.94 -37.47 -13.32
CA ALA A 82 25.78 -38.70 -12.54
C ALA A 82 24.74 -38.54 -11.43
N LYS A 83 24.74 -37.40 -10.71
CA LYS A 83 23.70 -37.09 -9.71
C LYS A 83 22.32 -36.93 -10.36
N LEU A 84 22.23 -36.31 -11.53
CA LEU A 84 20.98 -36.18 -12.27
C LEU A 84 20.43 -37.54 -12.71
N ALA A 85 21.28 -38.42 -13.23
CA ALA A 85 20.91 -39.78 -13.64
C ALA A 85 20.34 -40.58 -12.46
N LYS A 86 20.97 -40.47 -11.28
CA LYS A 86 20.45 -41.08 -10.05
C LYS A 86 19.06 -40.57 -9.68
N VAL A 87 18.87 -39.24 -9.65
CA VAL A 87 17.56 -38.64 -9.32
C VAL A 87 16.50 -38.99 -10.37
N ALA A 88 16.87 -39.04 -11.66
CA ALA A 88 15.99 -39.46 -12.74
C ALA A 88 15.49 -40.91 -12.54
N ALA A 89 16.41 -41.84 -12.27
CA ALA A 89 16.09 -43.24 -12.00
C ALA A 89 15.21 -43.40 -10.75
N GLU A 90 15.51 -42.65 -9.67
CA GLU A 90 14.68 -42.62 -8.45
C GLU A 90 13.25 -42.16 -8.75
N ILE A 91 13.08 -41.10 -9.56
CA ILE A 91 11.77 -40.57 -9.97
C ILE A 91 11.01 -41.55 -10.85
N GLN A 92 11.67 -42.14 -11.85
CA GLN A 92 11.07 -43.14 -12.74
C GLN A 92 10.57 -44.35 -11.94
N THR A 93 11.40 -44.87 -11.03
CA THR A 93 11.07 -46.04 -10.19
C THR A 93 9.91 -45.74 -9.23
N LYS A 94 9.90 -44.57 -8.58
CA LYS A 94 8.92 -44.26 -7.51
C LYS A 94 7.59 -43.70 -8.04
N HIS A 95 7.60 -43.03 -9.19
CA HIS A 95 6.46 -42.27 -9.68
C HIS A 95 5.99 -42.64 -11.09
N GLY A 96 6.79 -43.40 -11.86
CA GLY A 96 6.42 -43.87 -13.19
C GLY A 96 6.26 -42.76 -14.25
N VAL A 97 6.84 -41.58 -14.01
CA VAL A 97 6.78 -40.43 -14.94
C VAL A 97 8.02 -40.34 -15.82
N GLU A 98 7.86 -39.74 -17.01
CA GLU A 98 8.98 -39.45 -17.90
C GLU A 98 9.97 -38.47 -17.27
N THR A 99 11.26 -38.70 -17.46
CA THR A 99 12.33 -37.81 -17.01
C THR A 99 13.29 -37.47 -18.15
N LYS A 100 13.72 -36.22 -18.22
CA LYS A 100 14.74 -35.73 -19.16
C LYS A 100 15.87 -35.06 -18.38
N ILE A 101 17.11 -35.39 -18.71
CA ILE A 101 18.29 -34.79 -18.10
C ILE A 101 18.83 -33.71 -19.04
N VAL A 102 19.18 -32.55 -18.47
CA VAL A 102 19.88 -31.48 -19.20
C VAL A 102 21.04 -31.01 -18.34
N VAL A 103 22.26 -31.24 -18.81
CA VAL A 103 23.48 -30.85 -18.11
C VAL A 103 23.76 -29.38 -18.43
N ALA A 104 23.68 -28.52 -17.42
CA ALA A 104 23.95 -27.09 -17.58
C ALA A 104 24.58 -26.52 -16.31
N ASP A 105 25.72 -25.84 -16.48
CA ASP A 105 26.40 -25.11 -15.41
C ASP A 105 26.16 -23.60 -15.59
N PHE A 106 25.27 -23.05 -14.75
CA PHE A 106 24.90 -21.65 -14.80
C PHE A 106 26.04 -20.68 -14.44
N SER A 107 27.14 -21.16 -13.85
CA SER A 107 28.34 -20.32 -13.62
C SER A 107 28.99 -19.86 -14.93
N LYS A 108 28.86 -20.66 -16.00
CA LYS A 108 29.42 -20.39 -17.34
C LYS A 108 28.70 -19.26 -18.10
N GLY A 109 27.67 -18.66 -17.50
CA GLY A 109 27.05 -17.45 -18.04
C GLY A 109 26.36 -17.68 -19.39
N PRO A 110 26.51 -16.78 -20.39
CA PRO A 110 25.70 -16.78 -21.60
C PRO A 110 25.79 -18.04 -22.49
N GLU A 111 26.88 -18.80 -22.41
CA GLU A 111 27.20 -19.88 -23.34
C GLU A 111 26.24 -21.08 -23.26
N ILE A 112 25.59 -21.28 -22.11
CA ILE A 112 24.72 -22.45 -21.87
C ILE A 112 23.30 -22.29 -22.42
N TYR A 113 22.84 -21.06 -22.67
CA TYR A 113 21.43 -20.81 -23.02
C TYR A 113 21.02 -21.35 -24.40
N PRO A 114 21.86 -21.32 -25.45
CA PRO A 114 21.54 -21.99 -26.71
C PRO A 114 21.39 -23.52 -26.58
N HIS A 115 22.11 -24.15 -25.64
CA HIS A 115 21.92 -25.57 -25.33
C HIS A 115 20.59 -25.80 -24.62
N LEU A 116 20.26 -24.99 -23.61
CA LEU A 116 18.98 -25.05 -22.90
C LEU A 116 17.78 -24.84 -23.82
N GLU A 117 17.86 -23.86 -24.73
CA GLU A 117 16.80 -23.56 -25.70
C GLU A 117 16.50 -24.75 -26.61
N ARG A 118 17.54 -25.39 -27.16
CA ARG A 118 17.41 -26.62 -27.96
C ARG A 118 16.83 -27.77 -27.15
N ALA A 119 17.27 -27.94 -25.91
CA ALA A 119 16.81 -29.04 -25.06
C ALA A 119 15.34 -28.89 -24.60
N LEU A 120 14.87 -27.66 -24.44
CA LEU A 120 13.56 -27.34 -23.85
C LEU A 120 12.49 -26.98 -24.90
N GLY A 121 12.89 -26.53 -26.09
CA GLY A 121 11.99 -25.91 -27.07
C GLY A 121 10.84 -26.80 -27.59
N SER A 122 11.03 -28.13 -27.65
CA SER A 122 10.00 -29.06 -28.16
C SER A 122 9.00 -29.52 -27.10
N LEU A 123 9.19 -29.14 -25.83
CA LEU A 123 8.41 -29.67 -24.71
C LEU A 123 7.23 -28.74 -24.34
N ASP A 124 6.09 -29.33 -23.97
CA ASP A 124 4.97 -28.62 -23.34
C ASP A 124 5.30 -28.31 -21.87
N ILE A 125 6.19 -27.34 -21.66
CA ILE A 125 6.65 -26.91 -20.34
C ILE A 125 5.54 -26.10 -19.66
N GLY A 126 4.88 -26.72 -18.69
CA GLY A 126 3.84 -26.09 -17.88
C GLY A 126 4.36 -25.45 -16.61
N ILE A 127 5.39 -26.02 -15.98
CA ILE A 127 5.93 -25.52 -14.72
C ILE A 127 7.44 -25.27 -14.86
N LEU A 128 7.90 -24.08 -14.47
CA LEU A 128 9.32 -23.75 -14.32
C LEU A 128 9.62 -23.52 -12.84
N VAL A 129 10.54 -24.29 -12.26
CA VAL A 129 11.06 -24.06 -10.90
C VAL A 129 12.49 -23.54 -10.99
N ASN A 130 12.64 -22.23 -10.88
CA ASN A 130 13.92 -21.54 -10.77
C ASN A 130 14.46 -21.67 -9.34
N ASN A 131 15.09 -22.82 -9.05
CA ASN A 131 15.63 -23.16 -7.74
C ASN A 131 17.15 -23.02 -7.65
N VAL A 132 17.88 -23.16 -8.77
CA VAL A 132 19.34 -23.11 -8.75
C VAL A 132 19.84 -21.84 -8.05
N GLY A 133 20.85 -22.01 -7.20
CA GLY A 133 21.43 -20.91 -6.47
C GLY A 133 22.75 -21.32 -5.82
N VAL A 134 23.59 -20.32 -5.58
CA VAL A 134 24.85 -20.43 -4.83
C VAL A 134 24.91 -19.35 -3.76
N SER A 135 25.71 -19.63 -2.73
CA SER A 135 26.15 -18.69 -1.70
C SER A 135 27.66 -18.86 -1.55
N HIS A 136 28.34 -17.86 -0.99
CA HIS A 136 29.66 -18.11 -0.43
C HIS A 136 29.54 -19.00 0.82
N ASP A 137 30.62 -19.69 1.12
CA ASP A 137 30.85 -20.68 2.18
C ASP A 137 30.65 -20.14 3.60
N THR A 138 31.16 -18.93 3.87
CA THR A 138 31.02 -18.27 5.19
C THR A 138 30.77 -16.78 5.01
N PRO A 139 30.16 -16.07 5.99
CA PRO A 139 29.98 -14.62 5.90
C PRO A 139 31.31 -13.88 5.69
N LYS A 140 31.39 -13.09 4.60
CA LYS A 140 32.61 -12.40 4.15
C LYS A 140 32.32 -10.95 3.83
N PHE A 141 33.26 -10.06 4.10
CA PHE A 141 33.15 -8.67 3.62
C PHE A 141 33.21 -8.63 2.10
N VAL A 142 32.64 -7.59 1.48
CA VAL A 142 32.60 -7.48 0.01
C VAL A 142 33.98 -7.68 -0.65
N ASP A 143 35.05 -7.17 -0.03
CA ASP A 143 36.43 -7.20 -0.51
C ASP A 143 37.16 -8.53 -0.28
N GLU A 144 36.56 -9.46 0.48
CA GLU A 144 37.10 -10.79 0.76
C GLU A 144 36.51 -11.85 -0.16
N VAL A 145 35.44 -11.53 -0.89
CA VAL A 145 34.75 -12.47 -1.79
C VAL A 145 35.50 -12.52 -3.13
N PRO A 146 36.04 -13.68 -3.56
CA PRO A 146 36.73 -13.78 -4.83
C PRO A 146 35.85 -13.34 -6.01
N GLN A 147 36.44 -12.65 -6.99
CA GLN A 147 35.73 -12.16 -8.18
C GLN A 147 34.96 -13.27 -8.92
N SER A 148 35.51 -14.48 -9.02
CA SER A 148 34.82 -15.64 -9.61
C SER A 148 33.53 -15.99 -8.87
N VAL A 149 33.51 -15.92 -7.54
CA VAL A 149 32.33 -16.17 -6.71
C VAL A 149 31.29 -15.05 -6.88
N ILE A 150 31.72 -13.80 -7.10
CA ILE A 150 30.82 -12.68 -7.42
C ILE A 150 30.10 -12.97 -8.74
N TRP A 151 30.82 -13.41 -9.76
CA TRP A 151 30.22 -13.80 -11.04
C TRP A 151 29.28 -14.99 -10.90
N ASP A 152 29.64 -16.01 -10.12
CA ASP A 152 28.76 -17.15 -9.84
C ASP A 152 27.46 -16.69 -9.17
N LEU A 153 27.53 -15.81 -8.17
CA LEU A 153 26.34 -15.24 -7.52
C LEU A 153 25.43 -14.51 -8.52
N ILE A 154 25.99 -13.72 -9.43
CA ILE A 154 25.21 -12.98 -10.42
C ILE A 154 24.64 -13.93 -11.49
N ASN A 155 25.47 -14.77 -12.09
CA ASN A 155 25.06 -15.65 -13.18
C ASN A 155 24.05 -16.69 -12.71
N VAL A 156 24.29 -17.32 -11.55
CA VAL A 156 23.44 -18.40 -11.04
C VAL A 156 22.19 -17.85 -10.33
N ASN A 157 22.30 -16.84 -9.46
CA ASN A 157 21.14 -16.39 -8.67
C ASN A 157 20.27 -15.36 -9.39
N VAL A 158 20.80 -14.61 -10.36
CA VAL A 158 20.10 -13.49 -11.03
C VAL A 158 19.85 -13.81 -12.50
N ALA A 159 20.90 -14.09 -13.27
CA ALA A 159 20.79 -14.25 -14.72
C ALA A 159 20.03 -15.55 -15.10
N ALA A 160 20.31 -16.68 -14.44
CA ALA A 160 19.66 -17.96 -14.68
C ALA A 160 18.13 -17.86 -14.71
N ALA A 161 17.51 -17.41 -13.62
CA ALA A 161 16.06 -17.30 -13.53
C ALA A 161 15.50 -16.27 -14.52
N THR A 162 16.18 -15.13 -14.68
CA THR A 162 15.73 -14.05 -15.58
C THR A 162 15.67 -14.53 -17.03
N LEU A 163 16.74 -15.18 -17.50
CA LEU A 163 16.85 -15.67 -18.87
C LEU A 163 15.97 -16.91 -19.13
N LEU A 164 15.79 -17.80 -18.15
CA LEU A 164 14.85 -18.92 -18.28
C LEU A 164 13.39 -18.43 -18.36
N CYS A 165 13.02 -17.43 -17.55
CA CYS A 165 11.70 -16.81 -17.65
C CYS A 165 11.51 -16.12 -19.02
N GLN A 166 12.50 -15.35 -19.48
CA GLN A 166 12.47 -14.71 -20.79
C GLN A 166 12.31 -15.73 -21.93
N MET A 167 12.99 -16.87 -21.84
CA MET A 167 12.97 -17.93 -22.85
C MET A 167 11.65 -18.73 -22.86
N LEU A 168 11.08 -19.03 -21.70
CA LEU A 168 9.90 -19.92 -21.59
C LEU A 168 8.56 -19.18 -21.56
N ALA A 169 8.54 -17.91 -21.16
CA ALA A 169 7.32 -17.10 -21.11
C ALA A 169 6.57 -16.97 -22.45
N PRO A 170 7.20 -16.81 -23.63
CA PRO A 170 6.47 -16.72 -24.90
C PRO A 170 5.56 -17.93 -25.15
N ALA A 171 6.07 -19.14 -24.89
CA ALA A 171 5.32 -20.38 -25.09
C ALA A 171 4.17 -20.52 -24.07
N MET A 172 4.40 -20.15 -22.82
CA MET A 172 3.37 -20.15 -21.78
C MET A 172 2.25 -19.14 -22.10
N LYS A 173 2.59 -17.92 -22.57
CA LYS A 173 1.63 -16.89 -22.99
C LYS A 173 0.77 -17.36 -24.16
N ARG A 174 1.38 -17.96 -25.20
CA ARG A 174 0.64 -18.50 -26.36
C ARG A 174 -0.40 -19.55 -25.95
N ARG A 175 -0.07 -20.40 -24.98
CA ARG A 175 -0.98 -21.44 -24.46
C ARG A 175 -1.95 -20.92 -23.40
N GLN A 176 -1.80 -19.68 -22.97
CA GLN A 176 -2.51 -19.05 -21.87
C GLN A 176 -2.53 -19.85 -20.56
N ARG A 177 -1.44 -20.59 -20.30
CA ARG A 177 -1.27 -21.39 -19.08
C ARG A 177 0.20 -21.59 -18.77
N GLY A 178 0.52 -21.56 -17.49
CA GLY A 178 1.85 -21.90 -16.97
C GLY A 178 2.01 -21.47 -15.51
N LEU A 179 3.01 -22.03 -14.85
CA LEU A 179 3.43 -21.64 -13.50
C LEU A 179 4.94 -21.48 -13.43
N ILE A 180 5.38 -20.32 -12.98
CA ILE A 180 6.79 -20.03 -12.69
C ILE A 180 6.96 -19.95 -11.16
N VAL A 181 7.82 -20.79 -10.60
CA VAL A 181 8.19 -20.79 -9.19
C VAL A 181 9.63 -20.29 -9.06
N ASN A 182 9.80 -19.12 -8.48
CA ASN A 182 11.11 -18.52 -8.25
C ASN A 182 11.52 -18.65 -6.79
N VAL A 183 12.63 -19.36 -6.52
CA VAL A 183 13.16 -19.57 -5.17
C VAL A 183 14.10 -18.43 -4.77
N SER A 184 13.59 -17.54 -3.94
CA SER A 184 14.30 -16.46 -3.28
C SER A 184 14.87 -16.93 -1.93
N SER A 185 14.88 -16.08 -0.90
CA SER A 185 15.34 -16.38 0.46
C SER A 185 14.78 -15.36 1.45
N ILE A 186 14.75 -15.69 2.74
CA ILE A 186 14.55 -14.73 3.83
C ILE A 186 15.54 -13.55 3.76
N ALA A 187 16.75 -13.77 3.22
CA ALA A 187 17.77 -12.73 2.99
C ALA A 187 17.29 -11.62 2.02
N SER A 188 16.21 -11.83 1.28
CA SER A 188 15.60 -10.78 0.45
C SER A 188 14.77 -9.76 1.23
N VAL A 189 14.44 -10.03 2.50
CA VAL A 189 13.58 -9.19 3.35
C VAL A 189 14.34 -7.96 3.86
N SER A 190 15.64 -8.09 4.08
CA SER A 190 16.50 -7.04 4.61
C SER A 190 17.91 -7.14 4.03
N PRO A 191 18.61 -6.02 3.80
CA PRO A 191 20.05 -6.04 3.60
C PRO A 191 20.75 -6.79 4.74
N SER A 192 21.74 -7.61 4.40
CA SER A 192 22.48 -8.45 5.35
C SER A 192 23.99 -8.19 5.20
N PRO A 193 24.61 -7.40 6.09
CA PRO A 193 26.06 -7.18 6.08
C PRO A 193 26.82 -8.50 6.18
N CYS A 194 27.96 -8.62 5.52
CA CYS A 194 28.77 -9.83 5.34
C CYS A 194 28.10 -10.96 4.52
N MET A 195 26.89 -10.72 4.01
CA MET A 195 26.17 -11.53 3.02
C MET A 195 25.60 -10.60 1.94
N SER A 196 26.24 -9.44 1.72
CA SER A 196 25.67 -8.29 1.00
C SER A 196 25.31 -8.61 -0.44
N ILE A 197 26.20 -9.29 -1.16
CA ILE A 197 25.99 -9.73 -2.55
C ILE A 197 24.85 -10.74 -2.61
N TYR A 198 24.90 -11.80 -1.79
CA TYR A 198 23.84 -12.83 -1.76
C TYR A 198 22.47 -12.24 -1.43
N ALA A 199 22.34 -11.44 -0.36
CA ALA A 199 21.10 -10.78 0.02
C ALA A 199 20.56 -9.87 -1.10
N ALA A 200 21.44 -9.15 -1.80
CA ALA A 200 21.07 -8.34 -2.95
C ALA A 200 20.54 -9.20 -4.11
N THR A 201 21.16 -10.36 -4.44
CA THR A 201 20.64 -11.28 -5.47
C THR A 201 19.26 -11.84 -5.14
N LYS A 202 18.99 -12.15 -3.86
CA LYS A 202 17.67 -12.65 -3.43
C LYS A 202 16.63 -11.54 -3.39
N ALA A 203 17.02 -10.30 -3.06
CA ALA A 203 16.14 -9.15 -3.17
C ALA A 203 15.75 -8.82 -4.62
N TYR A 204 16.71 -8.92 -5.55
CA TYR A 204 16.43 -8.89 -6.98
C TYR A 204 15.37 -9.94 -7.33
N MET A 205 15.57 -11.20 -6.92
CA MET A 205 14.66 -12.30 -7.27
C MET A 205 13.23 -12.04 -6.80
N THR A 206 13.05 -11.52 -5.59
CA THR A 206 11.73 -11.17 -5.06
C THR A 206 11.08 -10.06 -5.87
N SER A 207 11.81 -8.98 -6.16
CA SER A 207 11.28 -7.85 -6.95
C SER A 207 10.96 -8.26 -8.39
N PHE A 208 11.85 -9.03 -9.02
CA PHE A 208 11.67 -9.59 -10.36
C PHE A 208 10.39 -10.42 -10.44
N SER A 209 10.18 -11.31 -9.47
CA SER A 209 9.04 -12.22 -9.46
C SER A 209 7.70 -11.51 -9.27
N VAL A 210 7.66 -10.48 -8.42
CA VAL A 210 6.44 -9.68 -8.20
C VAL A 210 6.07 -8.86 -9.44
N ALA A 211 7.05 -8.24 -10.11
CA ALA A 211 6.79 -7.52 -11.36
C ALA A 211 6.41 -8.46 -12.52
N LEU A 212 7.10 -9.60 -12.65
CA LEU A 212 6.82 -10.62 -13.67
C LEU A 212 5.38 -11.18 -13.54
N ARG A 213 4.88 -11.34 -12.32
CA ARG A 213 3.50 -11.78 -12.06
C ARG A 213 2.47 -10.87 -12.71
N GLU A 214 2.65 -9.56 -12.61
CA GLU A 214 1.72 -8.59 -13.18
C GLU A 214 1.79 -8.55 -14.71
N GLU A 215 2.95 -8.86 -15.29
CA GLU A 215 3.13 -8.96 -16.74
C GLU A 215 2.49 -10.22 -17.33
N LEU A 216 2.61 -11.35 -16.63
CA LEU A 216 2.21 -12.67 -17.11
C LEU A 216 0.79 -13.07 -16.71
N GLY A 217 0.26 -12.51 -15.62
CA GLY A 217 -1.08 -12.80 -15.09
C GLY A 217 -2.22 -12.62 -16.11
N PRO A 218 -2.25 -11.54 -16.93
CA PRO A 218 -3.26 -11.37 -17.98
C PRO A 218 -3.28 -12.48 -19.04
N PHE A 219 -2.18 -13.22 -19.17
CA PHE A 219 -2.05 -14.34 -20.10
C PHE A 219 -2.27 -15.70 -19.42
N GLY A 220 -2.84 -15.75 -18.20
CA GLY A 220 -3.08 -17.01 -17.49
C GLY A 220 -1.82 -17.72 -17.00
N VAL A 221 -0.68 -17.03 -16.97
CA VAL A 221 0.59 -17.55 -16.48
C VAL A 221 0.84 -17.04 -15.07
N GLU A 222 0.93 -17.95 -14.12
CA GLU A 222 1.09 -17.66 -12.70
C GLU A 222 2.55 -17.56 -12.31
N VAL A 223 2.88 -16.67 -11.38
CA VAL A 223 4.23 -16.53 -10.83
C VAL A 223 4.17 -16.57 -9.31
N GLN A 224 4.80 -17.61 -8.75
CA GLN A 224 4.95 -17.82 -7.32
C GLN A 224 6.39 -17.53 -6.87
N THR A 225 6.54 -16.83 -5.76
CA THR A 225 7.83 -16.58 -5.12
C THR A 225 7.92 -17.35 -3.81
N VAL A 226 9.01 -18.09 -3.62
CA VAL A 226 9.28 -18.87 -2.41
C VAL A 226 10.44 -18.23 -1.65
N ARG A 227 10.27 -17.91 -0.37
CA ARG A 227 11.27 -17.24 0.48
C ARG A 227 11.64 -18.14 1.67
N PRO A 228 12.40 -19.21 1.43
CA PRO A 228 12.83 -20.10 2.50
C PRO A 228 13.78 -19.39 3.46
N SER A 229 13.72 -19.77 4.73
CA SER A 229 14.81 -19.59 5.68
C SER A 229 15.76 -20.80 5.59
N PHE A 230 16.50 -21.09 6.64
CA PHE A 230 17.47 -22.19 6.67
C PHE A 230 16.79 -23.57 6.53
N VAL A 231 17.09 -24.24 5.41
CA VAL A 231 16.67 -25.62 5.11
C VAL A 231 17.94 -26.47 5.04
N HIS A 232 17.94 -27.63 5.69
CA HIS A 232 19.10 -28.53 5.73
C HIS A 232 19.46 -29.02 4.32
N THR A 233 20.49 -28.41 3.73
CA THR A 233 21.02 -28.67 2.39
C THR A 233 22.53 -28.40 2.37
N ASN A 234 23.23 -28.87 1.33
CA ASN A 234 24.67 -28.58 1.14
C ASN A 234 25.03 -27.08 1.24
N MET A 235 24.10 -26.17 0.91
CA MET A 235 24.32 -24.73 1.01
C MET A 235 24.38 -24.22 2.45
N THR A 236 23.71 -24.90 3.39
CA THR A 236 23.66 -24.55 4.81
C THR A 236 24.54 -25.44 5.68
N ASP A 237 25.27 -26.40 5.09
CA ASP A 237 26.10 -27.37 5.79
C ASP A 237 27.14 -26.71 6.72
N PHE A 238 27.65 -25.52 6.36
CA PHE A 238 28.61 -24.78 7.19
C PHE A 238 28.02 -24.42 8.58
N LEU A 239 26.70 -24.23 8.68
CA LEU A 239 26.02 -23.97 9.95
C LEU A 239 25.98 -25.20 10.88
N VAL A 240 26.25 -26.38 10.33
CA VAL A 240 26.19 -27.67 11.04
C VAL A 240 27.59 -28.23 11.28
N LYS A 241 28.48 -28.16 10.28
CA LYS A 241 29.84 -28.73 10.33
C LYS A 241 30.80 -27.92 11.22
N ASP A 242 30.67 -26.59 11.23
CA ASP A 242 31.57 -25.71 11.99
C ASP A 242 31.01 -25.36 13.38
N ALA A 243 29.75 -25.73 13.66
CA ALA A 243 29.14 -25.54 14.96
C ALA A 243 29.61 -26.62 15.95
N LYS A 244 30.36 -26.23 16.98
CA LYS A 244 30.68 -27.10 18.14
C LYS A 244 29.43 -27.58 18.90
N ASP A 245 28.25 -27.02 18.61
CA ASP A 245 26.98 -27.31 19.27
C ASP A 245 25.95 -27.87 18.26
N THR A 246 25.67 -29.17 18.35
CA THR A 246 24.65 -29.89 17.55
C THR A 246 23.21 -29.36 17.70
N ARG A 247 22.97 -28.37 18.56
CA ARG A 247 21.65 -27.75 18.75
C ARG A 247 21.13 -27.00 17.52
N MET A 248 21.99 -26.49 16.63
CA MET A 248 21.56 -25.77 15.42
C MET A 248 20.87 -26.68 14.40
N GLU A 249 21.26 -27.94 14.33
CA GLU A 249 20.63 -28.95 13.45
C GLU A 249 19.13 -29.11 13.76
N LYS A 250 18.74 -29.00 15.04
CA LYS A 250 17.33 -29.08 15.47
C LYS A 250 16.46 -27.93 15.01
N TYR A 251 17.05 -26.79 14.63
CA TYR A 251 16.32 -25.61 14.13
C TYR A 251 16.24 -25.55 12.60
N LEU A 252 16.98 -26.41 11.90
CA LEU A 252 16.92 -26.51 10.44
C LEU A 252 15.71 -27.32 10.01
N VAL A 253 14.96 -26.81 9.03
CA VAL A 253 13.86 -27.56 8.43
C VAL A 253 14.43 -28.56 7.43
N THR A 254 14.02 -29.83 7.51
CA THR A 254 14.41 -30.86 6.52
C THR A 254 13.76 -30.58 5.17
N VAL A 255 14.35 -31.06 4.08
CA VAL A 255 13.78 -30.90 2.72
C VAL A 255 12.39 -31.54 2.64
N ASP A 256 12.18 -32.71 3.22
CA ASP A 256 10.88 -33.39 3.20
C ASP A 256 9.80 -32.60 3.93
N SER A 257 10.12 -32.08 5.13
CA SER A 257 9.21 -31.21 5.88
C SER A 257 8.92 -29.94 5.09
N PHE A 258 9.95 -29.29 4.55
CA PHE A 258 9.78 -28.11 3.70
C PHE A 258 8.86 -28.39 2.51
N MET A 259 9.04 -29.51 1.81
CA MET A 259 8.23 -29.88 0.65
C MET A 259 6.79 -30.26 0.99
N ALA A 260 6.53 -30.80 2.18
CA ALA A 260 5.18 -31.06 2.65
C ALA A 260 4.34 -29.77 2.71
N TYR A 261 4.94 -28.65 3.12
CA TYR A 261 4.27 -27.35 3.15
C TYR A 261 4.38 -26.61 1.81
N ALA A 262 5.60 -26.43 1.29
CA ALA A 262 5.86 -25.68 0.06
C ALA A 262 5.11 -26.28 -1.14
N GLY A 263 5.13 -27.60 -1.30
CA GLY A 263 4.41 -28.30 -2.35
C GLY A 263 2.90 -28.02 -2.31
N CYS A 264 2.31 -27.99 -1.10
CA CYS A 264 0.87 -27.69 -0.93
C CYS A 264 0.48 -26.27 -1.35
N THR A 265 1.44 -25.34 -1.49
CA THR A 265 1.20 -23.96 -1.90
C THR A 265 1.24 -23.75 -3.42
N ILE A 266 1.76 -24.72 -4.17
CA ILE A 266 1.92 -24.65 -5.64
C ILE A 266 0.56 -24.37 -6.30
N GLY A 267 0.48 -23.28 -7.06
CA GLY A 267 -0.73 -22.88 -7.79
C GLY A 267 -1.88 -22.37 -6.91
N LYS A 268 -1.63 -22.04 -5.63
CA LYS A 268 -2.64 -21.53 -4.68
C LYS A 268 -2.34 -20.14 -4.15
N VAL A 269 -1.06 -19.84 -3.91
CA VAL A 269 -0.61 -18.55 -3.40
C VAL A 269 0.51 -18.02 -4.29
N ASP A 270 0.65 -16.71 -4.31
CA ASP A 270 1.62 -16.02 -5.15
C ASP A 270 2.95 -15.76 -4.42
N MET A 271 2.96 -15.81 -3.09
CA MET A 271 4.12 -15.69 -2.23
C MET A 271 4.02 -16.69 -1.06
N THR A 272 5.11 -17.36 -0.73
CA THR A 272 5.18 -18.30 0.39
C THR A 272 6.57 -18.32 1.02
N SER A 273 6.66 -18.60 2.32
CA SER A 273 7.92 -18.89 3.01
C SER A 273 8.37 -20.35 2.84
N GLY A 274 7.52 -21.17 2.20
CA GLY A 274 7.70 -22.61 2.01
C GLY A 274 7.51 -23.47 3.27
N HIS A 275 7.58 -22.89 4.46
CA HIS A 275 7.31 -23.55 5.74
C HIS A 275 6.72 -22.55 6.75
N TRP A 276 5.83 -23.00 7.63
CA TRP A 276 5.13 -22.12 8.58
C TRP A 276 6.09 -21.41 9.54
N SER A 277 7.12 -22.11 10.04
CA SER A 277 8.13 -21.53 10.93
C SER A 277 8.93 -20.41 10.25
N HIS A 278 9.24 -20.57 8.96
CA HIS A 278 9.88 -19.51 8.17
C HIS A 278 8.96 -18.30 8.00
N GLY A 279 7.64 -18.53 7.91
CA GLY A 279 6.64 -17.47 7.87
C GLY A 279 6.66 -16.62 9.13
N LEU A 280 6.76 -17.26 10.30
CA LEU A 280 6.91 -16.57 11.59
C LEU A 280 8.21 -15.76 11.67
N GLN A 281 9.33 -16.30 11.18
CA GLN A 281 10.61 -15.59 11.13
C GLN A 281 10.53 -14.34 10.23
N ILE A 282 9.91 -14.47 9.05
CA ILE A 282 9.69 -13.35 8.13
C ILE A 282 8.78 -12.30 8.77
N ALA A 283 7.68 -12.70 9.40
CA ALA A 283 6.78 -11.79 10.10
C ALA A 283 7.51 -11.04 11.23
N GLY A 284 8.32 -11.76 12.02
CA GLY A 284 9.15 -11.18 13.07
C GLY A 284 10.13 -10.13 12.54
N LEU A 285 10.77 -10.39 11.39
CA LEU A 285 11.62 -9.40 10.72
C LEU A 285 10.81 -8.17 10.28
N TYR A 286 9.64 -8.35 9.66
CA TYR A 286 8.83 -7.22 9.18
C TYR A 286 8.32 -6.30 10.31
N LEU A 287 8.19 -6.80 11.54
CA LEU A 287 7.86 -5.96 12.70
C LEU A 287 8.98 -4.98 13.08
N MET A 288 10.20 -5.21 12.63
CA MET A 288 11.36 -4.39 12.95
C MET A 288 11.67 -3.36 11.85
N PRO A 289 11.97 -2.09 12.20
CA PRO A 289 12.46 -1.09 11.26
C PRO A 289 13.69 -1.57 10.49
N GLU A 290 13.82 -1.13 9.25
CA GLU A 290 14.87 -1.57 8.32
C GLU A 290 16.27 -1.35 8.92
N VAL A 291 16.53 -0.20 9.55
CA VAL A 291 17.84 0.08 10.16
C VAL A 291 18.19 -0.92 11.28
N ALA A 292 17.22 -1.24 12.15
CA ALA A 292 17.43 -2.21 13.22
C ALA A 292 17.70 -3.61 12.66
N ARG A 293 16.98 -4.02 11.61
CA ARG A 293 17.21 -5.30 10.94
C ARG A 293 18.60 -5.42 10.34
N VAL A 294 19.04 -4.41 9.58
CA VAL A 294 20.38 -4.43 8.95
C VAL A 294 21.48 -4.49 10.02
N PHE A 295 21.33 -3.72 11.10
CA PHE A 295 22.28 -3.73 12.21
C PHE A 295 22.37 -5.10 12.89
N ILE A 296 21.23 -5.69 13.29
CA ILE A 296 21.19 -6.98 13.99
C ILE A 296 21.70 -8.11 13.10
N LEU A 297 21.29 -8.16 11.84
CA LEU A 297 21.80 -9.15 10.89
C LEU A 297 23.30 -8.98 10.66
N GLY A 298 23.80 -7.75 10.66
CA GLY A 298 25.23 -7.48 10.57
C GLY A 298 26.00 -7.98 11.79
N LEU A 299 25.47 -7.82 13.00
CA LEU A 299 26.07 -8.39 14.21
C LEU A 299 26.08 -9.92 14.17
N ILE A 300 24.97 -10.54 13.77
CA ILE A 300 24.87 -12.01 13.65
C ILE A 300 25.90 -12.53 12.65
N ASN A 301 26.00 -11.94 11.46
CA ASN A 301 26.89 -12.41 10.42
C ASN A 301 28.38 -12.17 10.75
N LYS A 302 28.73 -11.03 11.35
CA LYS A 302 30.10 -10.77 11.84
C LYS A 302 30.50 -11.77 12.94
N LYS A 303 29.56 -12.12 13.81
CA LYS A 303 29.80 -13.08 14.90
C LYS A 303 29.88 -14.54 14.40
N LEU A 304 29.10 -14.89 13.37
CA LEU A 304 29.24 -16.16 12.62
C LEU A 304 30.59 -16.26 11.90
N ARG A 305 31.15 -15.14 11.47
CA ARG A 305 32.51 -15.08 10.88
C ARG A 305 33.62 -15.27 11.91
N ASP A 306 33.45 -14.79 13.14
CA ASP A 306 34.53 -14.71 14.15
C ASP A 306 34.50 -15.85 15.22
N ASP A 307 33.79 -16.97 14.97
CA ASP A 307 33.78 -18.21 15.79
C ASP A 307 33.39 -18.09 17.29
N LYS A 308 32.75 -17.01 17.72
CA LYS A 308 32.30 -16.82 19.12
C LYS A 308 30.79 -16.82 19.22
N MET A 309 30.15 -17.97 19.44
CA MET A 309 28.71 -18.07 19.66
C MET A 309 28.31 -17.89 21.14
N LEU A 310 27.40 -16.96 21.40
CA LEU A 310 26.55 -17.01 22.60
C LEU A 310 25.18 -16.40 22.27
N LEU A 311 24.14 -17.10 22.74
CA LEU A 311 22.71 -16.86 22.52
C LEU A 311 22.32 -15.39 22.69
N VAL A 312 21.61 -14.83 21.71
CA VAL A 312 20.87 -13.57 21.89
C VAL A 312 19.39 -13.89 22.04
N TYR A 313 18.96 -14.16 23.27
CA TYR A 313 17.63 -13.83 23.80
C TYR A 313 17.80 -13.55 25.30
N PRO A 314 17.32 -12.42 25.84
CA PRO A 314 16.01 -11.80 25.57
C PRO A 314 16.08 -10.30 25.26
N ALA A 315 15.59 -9.88 24.08
CA ALA A 315 15.31 -8.45 23.82
C ALA A 315 14.00 -8.24 23.03
N LEU A 316 13.14 -9.25 22.91
CA LEU A 316 11.90 -9.14 22.13
C LEU A 316 10.87 -8.19 22.77
N ALA A 317 10.91 -7.98 24.09
CA ALA A 317 9.99 -7.07 24.78
C ALA A 317 10.34 -5.57 24.62
N LEU A 318 11.61 -5.23 24.37
CA LEU A 318 12.06 -3.85 24.14
C LEU A 318 11.86 -3.38 22.69
N ILE A 319 11.60 -4.31 21.77
CA ILE A 319 11.48 -4.06 20.33
C ILE A 319 10.26 -3.18 20.03
N GLY A 320 9.10 -3.32 20.67
CA GLY A 320 7.92 -2.51 20.35
C GLY A 320 8.11 -0.98 20.54
N ALA A 321 8.69 -0.58 21.68
CA ALA A 321 9.00 0.82 21.99
C ALA A 321 10.18 1.34 21.15
N TYR A 322 11.21 0.50 20.98
CA TYR A 322 12.38 0.79 20.14
C TYR A 322 12.00 0.94 18.65
N CYS A 323 11.04 0.16 18.16
CA CYS A 323 10.56 0.20 16.78
C CYS A 323 9.83 1.51 16.47
N SER A 324 9.02 2.01 17.40
CA SER A 324 8.35 3.31 17.27
C SER A 324 9.34 4.48 17.26
N LEU A 325 10.37 4.43 18.13
CA LEU A 325 11.46 5.41 18.16
C LEU A 325 12.35 5.33 16.89
N CYS A 326 12.62 4.13 16.40
CA CYS A 326 13.39 3.90 15.17
C CYS A 326 12.63 4.33 13.91
N TRP A 327 11.30 4.18 13.86
CA TRP A 327 10.47 4.73 12.78
C TRP A 327 10.49 6.25 12.77
N LEU A 328 10.40 6.89 13.94
CA LEU A 328 10.55 8.35 14.07
C LEU A 328 11.95 8.79 13.62
N HIS A 329 12.99 8.09 14.06
CA HIS A 329 14.38 8.32 13.64
C HIS A 329 14.57 8.15 12.13
N ASP A 330 14.05 7.10 11.49
CA ASP A 330 14.23 6.86 10.05
C ASP A 330 13.61 7.96 9.17
N ASN A 331 12.53 8.59 9.64
CA ASN A 331 11.85 9.67 8.92
C ASN A 331 12.42 11.06 9.27
N LEU A 332 12.92 11.28 10.50
CA LEU A 332 13.47 12.56 10.95
C LEU A 332 15.00 12.68 10.79
N ARG A 333 15.74 11.57 10.68
CA ARG A 333 17.21 11.55 10.60
C ARG A 333 17.74 12.33 9.41
N THR A 334 17.09 12.26 8.25
CA THR A 334 17.57 12.98 7.06
C THR A 334 17.45 14.50 7.24
N PRO A 335 16.28 15.07 7.60
CA PRO A 335 16.18 16.50 7.86
C PRO A 335 17.03 16.94 9.07
N VAL A 336 17.10 16.15 10.15
CA VAL A 336 17.96 16.45 11.31
C VAL A 336 19.44 16.39 10.96
N SER A 337 19.90 15.40 10.20
CA SER A 337 21.31 15.30 9.76
C SER A 337 21.69 16.46 8.85
N LEU A 338 20.79 16.90 7.96
CA LEU A 338 20.99 18.06 7.11
C LEU A 338 21.03 19.36 7.93
N LEU A 339 20.13 19.53 8.91
CA LEU A 339 20.12 20.67 9.83
C LEU A 339 21.39 20.71 10.69
N LEU A 340 21.74 19.57 11.31
CA LEU A 340 22.92 19.43 12.16
C LEU A 340 24.21 19.64 11.36
N HIS A 341 24.33 19.10 10.13
CA HIS A 341 25.47 19.42 9.25
C HIS A 341 25.48 20.89 8.84
N SER A 342 24.34 21.52 8.63
CA SER A 342 24.27 22.94 8.27
C SER A 342 24.70 23.83 9.43
N ILE A 343 24.38 23.45 10.67
CA ILE A 343 24.83 24.12 11.91
C ILE A 343 26.31 23.82 12.19
N LEU A 344 26.75 22.56 12.13
CA LEU A 344 28.14 22.15 12.37
C LEU A 344 29.11 22.70 11.31
N GLN A 345 28.65 22.99 10.09
CA GLN A 345 29.44 23.69 9.06
C GLN A 345 29.79 25.14 9.43
N VAL A 346 29.07 25.73 10.40
CA VAL A 346 29.38 27.05 10.96
C VAL A 346 30.39 26.91 12.12
N LEU A 347 30.41 25.78 12.83
CA LEU A 347 31.16 25.57 14.07
C LEU A 347 32.49 24.81 13.91
N LEU A 348 32.68 24.03 12.84
CA LEU A 348 33.88 23.22 12.61
C LEU A 348 34.69 23.71 11.39
N PRO A 349 36.03 23.56 11.39
CA PRO A 349 36.87 23.93 10.25
C PRO A 349 36.49 23.16 8.98
N LYS A 350 36.33 23.88 7.87
CA LYS A 350 35.89 23.36 6.57
C LYS A 350 37.00 22.53 5.93
N ARG A 351 36.97 21.19 6.08
CA ARG A 351 37.79 20.30 5.26
C ARG A 351 37.27 20.23 3.84
N THR A 352 38.17 20.26 2.85
CA THR A 352 37.80 20.01 1.45
C THR A 352 37.38 18.55 1.25
N LEU A 353 36.68 18.24 0.15
CA LEU A 353 36.32 16.85 -0.16
C LEU A 353 37.59 15.99 -0.39
N ALA A 354 38.62 16.60 -0.97
CA ALA A 354 39.91 15.96 -1.19
C ALA A 354 40.61 15.59 0.12
N GLU A 355 40.66 16.51 1.08
CA GLU A 355 41.18 16.24 2.43
C GLU A 355 40.36 15.16 3.15
N LYS A 356 39.02 15.23 3.05
CA LYS A 356 38.13 14.33 3.79
C LYS A 356 38.17 12.90 3.26
N TYR A 357 38.21 12.71 1.94
CA TYR A 357 37.99 11.39 1.34
C TYR A 357 39.17 10.88 0.51
N GLY A 358 39.90 11.74 -0.17
CA GLY A 358 41.00 11.39 -1.09
C GLY A 358 41.06 12.31 -2.30
N GLU A 359 42.22 12.41 -2.95
CA GLU A 359 42.45 13.37 -4.04
C GLU A 359 41.60 13.15 -5.30
N TRP A 360 41.26 11.90 -5.60
CA TRP A 360 40.60 11.51 -6.85
C TRP A 360 39.16 11.03 -6.63
N ALA A 361 38.28 11.45 -7.53
CA ALA A 361 36.93 10.91 -7.67
C ALA A 361 36.81 10.09 -8.96
N VAL A 362 36.32 8.87 -8.88
CA VAL A 362 36.05 7.99 -10.03
C VAL A 362 34.56 8.04 -10.34
N ILE A 363 34.19 8.38 -11.58
CA ILE A 363 32.79 8.49 -12.00
C ILE A 363 32.54 7.59 -13.21
N THR A 364 31.61 6.65 -13.07
CA THR A 364 31.17 5.79 -14.19
C THR A 364 29.98 6.38 -14.93
N GLY A 365 29.93 6.21 -16.25
CA GLY A 365 28.95 6.88 -17.10
C GLY A 365 29.13 8.40 -17.13
N ALA A 366 30.38 8.88 -17.05
CA ALA A 366 30.70 10.30 -16.89
C ALA A 366 30.57 11.15 -18.16
N SER A 367 30.26 10.53 -19.30
CA SER A 367 30.18 11.23 -20.59
C SER A 367 28.91 12.08 -20.77
N ASP A 368 27.85 11.82 -20.01
CA ASP A 368 26.55 12.49 -20.15
C ASP A 368 25.69 12.38 -18.88
N GLY A 369 24.58 13.11 -18.83
CA GLY A 369 23.53 13.01 -17.81
C GLY A 369 24.05 13.21 -16.37
N ILE A 370 23.49 12.43 -15.43
CA ILE A 370 23.81 12.51 -14.00
C ILE A 370 25.31 12.30 -13.74
N GLY A 371 25.96 11.39 -14.48
CA GLY A 371 27.40 11.13 -14.34
C GLY A 371 28.26 12.32 -14.71
N LYS A 372 28.01 12.94 -15.87
CA LYS A 372 28.69 14.19 -16.26
C LYS A 372 28.50 15.27 -15.20
N GLY A 373 27.27 15.44 -14.70
CA GLY A 373 26.99 16.42 -13.67
C GLY A 373 27.72 16.15 -12.34
N TYR A 374 27.84 14.89 -11.89
CA TYR A 374 28.66 14.57 -10.72
C TYR A 374 30.14 14.92 -10.95
N ALA A 375 30.67 14.68 -12.16
CA ALA A 375 32.04 15.06 -12.50
C ALA A 375 32.23 16.58 -12.43
N GLU A 376 31.31 17.37 -12.98
CA GLU A 376 31.31 18.84 -12.88
C GLU A 376 31.20 19.33 -11.43
N TYR A 377 30.31 18.72 -10.64
CA TYR A 377 30.14 19.09 -9.23
C TYR A 377 31.43 18.87 -8.43
N LEU A 378 32.08 17.71 -8.60
CA LEU A 378 33.30 17.34 -7.88
C LEU A 378 34.50 18.15 -8.36
N ALA A 379 34.60 18.43 -9.66
CA ALA A 379 35.61 19.33 -10.21
C ALA A 379 35.48 20.75 -9.65
N ARG A 380 34.26 21.28 -9.53
CA ARG A 380 33.99 22.57 -8.87
C ARG A 380 34.38 22.58 -7.39
N LYS A 381 34.44 21.41 -6.75
CA LYS A 381 34.96 21.23 -5.38
C LYS A 381 36.47 20.95 -5.34
N ARG A 382 37.18 21.20 -6.45
CA ARG A 382 38.63 21.04 -6.62
C ARG A 382 39.14 19.61 -6.42
N MET A 383 38.31 18.61 -6.68
CA MET A 383 38.77 17.21 -6.73
C MET A 383 39.26 16.85 -8.13
N ASN A 384 40.30 16.03 -8.22
CA ASN A 384 40.71 15.42 -9.49
C ASN A 384 39.67 14.35 -9.88
N VAL A 385 39.40 14.17 -11.17
CA VAL A 385 38.35 13.24 -11.62
C VAL A 385 38.86 12.22 -12.63
N VAL A 386 38.49 10.96 -12.42
CA VAL A 386 38.61 9.89 -13.41
C VAL A 386 37.25 9.71 -14.07
N LEU A 387 37.19 9.94 -15.38
CA LEU A 387 35.97 9.85 -16.18
C LEU A 387 35.94 8.51 -16.91
N ILE A 388 34.95 7.68 -16.60
CA ILE A 388 34.79 6.34 -17.17
C ILE A 388 33.51 6.27 -18.00
N ALA A 389 33.63 5.97 -19.29
CA ALA A 389 32.50 5.68 -20.18
C ALA A 389 33.01 4.96 -21.46
N ARG A 390 32.09 4.65 -22.37
CA ARG A 390 32.39 3.92 -23.62
C ARG A 390 32.86 4.82 -24.76
N ASN A 391 32.47 6.09 -24.78
CA ASN A 391 32.77 7.01 -25.87
C ASN A 391 33.95 7.91 -25.50
N GLU A 392 35.11 7.59 -26.05
CA GLU A 392 36.37 8.29 -25.79
C GLU A 392 36.32 9.77 -26.18
N HIS A 393 35.79 10.11 -27.35
CA HIS A 393 35.69 11.50 -27.80
C HIS A 393 34.85 12.36 -26.85
N LYS A 394 33.70 11.86 -26.39
CA LYS A 394 32.86 12.55 -25.41
C LYS A 394 33.57 12.71 -24.07
N LEU A 395 34.31 11.70 -23.62
CA LEU A 395 35.09 11.76 -22.39
C LEU A 395 36.20 12.79 -22.46
N ASN A 396 37.00 12.79 -23.54
CA ASN A 396 38.08 13.74 -23.75
C ASN A 396 37.54 15.18 -23.78
N ARG A 397 36.40 15.42 -24.44
CA ARG A 397 35.75 16.73 -24.41
C ARG A 397 35.38 17.16 -22.99
N VAL A 398 34.72 16.29 -22.21
CA VAL A 398 34.37 16.59 -20.80
C VAL A 398 35.63 16.80 -19.96
N ALA A 399 36.69 15.99 -20.16
CA ALA A 399 37.96 16.14 -19.45
C ALA A 399 38.60 17.51 -19.72
N THR A 400 38.71 17.92 -20.99
CA THR A 400 39.24 19.23 -21.38
C THR A 400 38.41 20.36 -20.79
N GLU A 401 37.06 20.29 -20.89
CA GLU A 401 36.15 21.27 -20.29
C GLU A 401 36.39 21.44 -18.77
N LEU A 402 36.51 20.33 -18.04
CA LEU A 402 36.71 20.34 -16.59
C LEU A 402 38.10 20.83 -16.18
N THR A 403 39.15 20.40 -16.88
CA THR A 403 40.53 20.84 -16.60
C THR A 403 40.69 22.33 -16.86
N GLN A 404 40.17 22.86 -17.96
CA GLN A 404 40.24 24.29 -18.28
C GLN A 404 39.43 25.13 -17.29
N LYS A 405 38.21 24.71 -16.95
CA LYS A 405 37.29 25.50 -16.13
C LYS A 405 37.62 25.50 -14.63
N TYR A 406 38.15 24.40 -14.11
CA TYR A 406 38.34 24.21 -12.66
C TYR A 406 39.79 23.95 -12.25
N SER A 407 40.75 23.95 -13.19
CA SER A 407 42.18 23.77 -12.91
C SER A 407 42.48 22.49 -12.10
N ILE A 408 41.80 21.39 -12.45
CA ILE A 408 41.98 20.07 -11.83
C ILE A 408 42.66 19.10 -12.81
N ARG A 409 43.25 18.02 -12.28
CA ARG A 409 43.69 16.90 -13.11
C ARG A 409 42.49 16.02 -13.49
N THR A 410 42.46 15.61 -14.75
CA THR A 410 41.48 14.68 -15.28
C THR A 410 42.19 13.44 -15.83
N LYS A 411 41.58 12.27 -15.67
CA LYS A 411 42.04 11.01 -16.27
C LYS A 411 40.88 10.37 -17.00
N VAL A 412 41.08 9.99 -18.26
CA VAL A 412 40.07 9.32 -19.08
C VAL A 412 40.36 7.83 -19.11
N VAL A 413 39.36 7.01 -18.82
CA VAL A 413 39.46 5.56 -18.96
C VAL A 413 38.28 5.05 -19.76
N VAL A 414 38.55 4.52 -20.95
CA VAL A 414 37.52 3.95 -21.82
C VAL A 414 37.18 2.55 -21.33
N ALA A 415 35.92 2.34 -20.95
CA ALA A 415 35.44 1.05 -20.47
C ALA A 415 34.01 0.75 -20.95
N ASP A 416 33.82 -0.43 -21.52
CA ASP A 416 32.51 -1.00 -21.85
C ASP A 416 32.22 -2.19 -20.94
N PHE A 417 31.21 -2.02 -20.09
CA PHE A 417 30.75 -3.05 -19.14
C PHE A 417 29.83 -4.09 -19.78
N THR A 418 29.54 -4.01 -21.09
CA THR A 418 28.72 -5.00 -21.83
C THR A 418 29.54 -6.08 -22.53
N GLY A 419 30.87 -5.90 -22.61
CA GLY A 419 31.80 -6.77 -23.34
C GLY A 419 32.47 -7.83 -22.46
N GLU A 420 33.76 -8.08 -22.71
CA GLU A 420 34.58 -9.05 -21.96
C GLU A 420 34.70 -8.67 -20.49
N GLN A 421 34.03 -9.46 -19.66
CA GLN A 421 33.74 -9.11 -18.28
C GLN A 421 35.00 -9.00 -17.41
N ASP A 422 35.97 -9.91 -17.51
CA ASP A 422 37.15 -9.84 -16.63
C ASP A 422 38.20 -8.83 -17.11
N ALA A 423 38.46 -8.77 -18.42
CA ALA A 423 39.47 -7.89 -19.00
C ALA A 423 39.22 -6.40 -18.72
N VAL A 424 37.94 -5.98 -18.65
CA VAL A 424 37.60 -4.59 -18.33
C VAL A 424 37.94 -4.23 -16.88
N TYR A 425 37.70 -5.13 -15.91
CA TYR A 425 38.03 -4.87 -14.51
C TYR A 425 39.53 -4.96 -14.24
N ASP A 426 40.27 -5.83 -14.92
CA ASP A 426 41.74 -5.87 -14.82
C ASP A 426 42.37 -4.56 -15.30
N ARG A 427 41.87 -4.01 -16.42
CA ARG A 427 42.30 -2.70 -16.92
C ARG A 427 41.96 -1.59 -15.92
N LEU A 428 40.75 -1.59 -15.39
CA LEU A 428 40.32 -0.62 -14.38
C LEU A 428 41.17 -0.71 -13.11
N ALA A 429 41.52 -1.91 -12.65
CA ALA A 429 42.39 -2.09 -11.49
C ALA A 429 43.77 -1.47 -11.72
N LYS A 430 44.39 -1.73 -12.88
CA LYS A 430 45.68 -1.13 -13.27
C LYS A 430 45.63 0.40 -13.28
N GLU A 431 44.53 0.98 -13.76
CA GLU A 431 44.41 2.43 -13.91
C GLU A 431 44.00 3.17 -12.62
N LEU A 432 43.25 2.51 -11.73
CA LEU A 432 42.61 3.13 -10.57
C LEU A 432 43.33 2.88 -9.25
N LEU A 433 43.88 1.67 -9.03
CA LEU A 433 44.54 1.32 -7.76
C LEU A 433 45.78 2.17 -7.42
N PRO A 434 46.57 2.67 -8.40
CA PRO A 434 47.67 3.59 -8.11
C PRO A 434 47.23 4.98 -7.62
N LEU A 435 45.95 5.34 -7.75
CA LEU A 435 45.44 6.66 -7.38
C LEU A 435 44.90 6.68 -5.93
N ASP A 436 45.01 7.82 -5.26
CA ASP A 436 44.30 8.09 -4.00
C ASP A 436 42.80 8.34 -4.26
N VAL A 437 42.09 7.28 -4.64
CA VAL A 437 40.65 7.32 -4.91
C VAL A 437 39.88 7.51 -3.62
N GLY A 438 39.36 8.73 -3.43
CA GLY A 438 38.55 9.09 -2.27
C GLY A 438 37.05 8.95 -2.50
N ILE A 439 36.56 9.21 -3.71
CA ILE A 439 35.13 9.12 -4.03
C ILE A 439 34.92 8.18 -5.21
N LEU A 440 34.01 7.21 -5.07
CA LEU A 440 33.54 6.37 -6.17
C LEU A 440 32.07 6.68 -6.46
N VAL A 441 31.74 7.12 -7.67
CA VAL A 441 30.36 7.35 -8.14
C VAL A 441 29.98 6.27 -9.15
N ASN A 442 29.32 5.23 -8.65
CA ASN A 442 28.75 4.15 -9.46
C ASN A 442 27.44 4.62 -10.10
N ASN A 443 27.55 5.31 -11.24
CA ASN A 443 26.43 5.92 -11.95
C ASN A 443 26.07 5.20 -13.26
N VAL A 444 27.00 4.48 -13.90
CA VAL A 444 26.73 3.78 -15.15
C VAL A 444 25.50 2.88 -15.03
N GLY A 445 24.65 2.88 -16.06
CA GLY A 445 23.42 2.11 -16.06
C GLY A 445 22.84 1.97 -17.46
N LEU A 446 22.03 0.93 -17.65
CA LEU A 446 21.14 0.71 -18.78
C LEU A 446 19.70 0.62 -18.29
N ALA A 447 18.77 1.12 -19.09
CA ALA A 447 17.33 0.95 -18.93
C ALA A 447 16.74 0.41 -20.24
N TYR A 448 15.44 0.16 -20.27
CA TYR A 448 14.78 -0.31 -21.49
C TYR A 448 14.59 0.85 -22.46
N GLU A 449 14.56 0.55 -23.75
CA GLU A 449 14.26 1.55 -24.79
C GLU A 449 12.79 1.98 -24.80
N ARG A 450 11.91 1.13 -24.24
CA ARG A 450 10.49 1.39 -24.00
C ARG A 450 9.96 0.44 -22.93
N ALA A 451 8.77 0.69 -22.40
CA ALA A 451 8.11 -0.24 -21.48
C ALA A 451 7.74 -1.54 -22.23
N MET A 452 8.28 -2.68 -21.79
CA MET A 452 8.08 -3.98 -22.45
C MET A 452 8.06 -5.14 -21.46
N CYS A 453 7.35 -6.21 -21.80
CA CYS A 453 7.36 -7.42 -20.99
C CYS A 453 8.73 -8.11 -21.04
N VAL A 454 9.03 -8.94 -20.04
CA VAL A 454 10.29 -9.69 -19.97
C VAL A 454 10.50 -10.59 -21.20
N ASP A 455 9.43 -11.17 -21.74
CA ASP A 455 9.49 -12.05 -22.92
C ASP A 455 9.77 -11.30 -24.24
N GLU A 456 9.57 -9.99 -24.28
CA GLU A 456 9.82 -9.12 -25.43
C GLU A 456 11.28 -8.60 -25.45
N LEU A 457 12.00 -8.72 -24.33
CA LEU A 457 13.40 -8.29 -24.23
C LEU A 457 14.32 -9.23 -24.99
N PRO A 458 15.20 -8.71 -25.87
CA PRO A 458 16.28 -9.51 -26.43
C PRO A 458 17.17 -10.07 -25.32
N ARG A 459 17.59 -11.34 -25.45
CA ARG A 459 18.51 -12.00 -24.50
C ARG A 459 19.76 -11.17 -24.20
N LYS A 460 20.35 -10.59 -25.26
CA LYS A 460 21.50 -9.68 -25.15
C LYS A 460 21.19 -8.46 -24.27
N ALA A 461 20.02 -7.84 -24.42
CA ALA A 461 19.62 -6.69 -23.61
C ALA A 461 19.48 -7.04 -22.13
N VAL A 462 18.92 -8.21 -21.80
CA VAL A 462 18.84 -8.71 -20.41
C VAL A 462 20.24 -8.86 -19.82
N ARG A 463 21.14 -9.55 -20.53
CA ARG A 463 22.53 -9.76 -20.10
C ARG A 463 23.27 -8.45 -19.91
N ASP A 464 23.23 -7.57 -20.91
CA ASP A 464 23.93 -6.29 -20.89
C ASP A 464 23.41 -5.42 -19.72
N LEU A 465 22.10 -5.43 -19.43
CA LEU A 465 21.53 -4.73 -18.29
C LEU A 465 22.04 -5.27 -16.95
N LEU A 466 22.14 -6.60 -16.78
CA LEU A 466 22.66 -7.20 -15.55
C LEU A 466 24.16 -6.90 -15.38
N ALA A 467 24.96 -7.02 -16.45
CA ALA A 467 26.38 -6.69 -16.41
C ALA A 467 26.62 -5.22 -16.01
N VAL A 468 25.86 -4.29 -16.61
CA VAL A 468 26.04 -2.87 -16.34
C VAL A 468 25.42 -2.45 -15.00
N ASN A 469 24.21 -2.88 -14.64
CA ASN A 469 23.52 -2.37 -13.46
C ASN A 469 23.85 -3.13 -12.16
N VAL A 470 24.24 -4.40 -12.26
CA VAL A 470 24.48 -5.29 -11.11
C VAL A 470 25.96 -5.57 -10.95
N ALA A 471 26.63 -6.09 -11.98
CA ALA A 471 28.03 -6.50 -11.85
C ALA A 471 28.98 -5.31 -11.68
N SER A 472 28.81 -4.24 -12.46
CA SER A 472 29.71 -3.07 -12.40
C SER A 472 29.81 -2.43 -11.01
N VAL A 473 28.67 -2.21 -10.34
CA VAL A 473 28.64 -1.61 -9.00
C VAL A 473 29.28 -2.53 -7.96
N THR A 474 29.10 -3.85 -8.08
CA THR A 474 29.67 -4.81 -7.13
C THR A 474 31.17 -4.95 -7.32
N LEU A 475 31.63 -5.09 -8.56
CA LEU A 475 33.05 -5.30 -8.87
C LEU A 475 33.90 -4.05 -8.65
N LEU A 476 33.38 -2.86 -8.93
CA LEU A 476 34.08 -1.60 -8.61
C LEU A 476 34.18 -1.35 -7.11
N CYS A 477 33.13 -1.69 -6.34
CA CYS A 477 33.21 -1.66 -4.88
C CYS A 477 34.23 -2.67 -4.37
N HIS A 478 34.16 -3.94 -4.80
CA HIS A 478 35.12 -4.99 -4.44
C HIS A 478 36.57 -4.54 -4.71
N MET A 479 36.83 -3.93 -5.86
CA MET A 479 38.16 -3.46 -6.28
C MET A 479 38.70 -2.31 -5.41
N LEU A 480 37.89 -1.30 -5.09
CA LEU A 480 38.39 -0.07 -4.46
C LEU A 480 38.29 -0.06 -2.92
N VAL A 481 37.40 -0.89 -2.34
CA VAL A 481 37.19 -0.99 -0.90
C VAL A 481 38.45 -1.32 -0.10
N PRO A 482 39.34 -2.27 -0.49
CA PRO A 482 40.56 -2.56 0.24
C PRO A 482 41.41 -1.31 0.49
N SER A 483 41.61 -0.50 -0.56
CA SER A 483 42.42 0.71 -0.50
C SER A 483 41.76 1.80 0.38
N MET A 484 40.43 1.93 0.33
CA MET A 484 39.67 2.87 1.17
C MET A 484 39.71 2.47 2.65
N LYS A 485 39.59 1.15 2.94
CA LYS A 485 39.73 0.60 4.30
C LYS A 485 41.12 0.87 4.88
N GLN A 486 42.17 0.60 4.10
CA GLN A 486 43.55 0.83 4.53
C GLN A 486 43.80 2.30 4.89
N ARG A 487 43.22 3.24 4.13
CA ARG A 487 43.34 4.68 4.40
C ARG A 487 42.42 5.18 5.51
N GLY A 488 41.45 4.38 5.96
CA GLY A 488 40.45 4.79 6.95
C GLY A 488 39.50 5.89 6.47
N ARG A 489 39.40 6.13 5.15
CA ARG A 489 38.58 7.19 4.55
C ARG A 489 38.11 6.83 3.14
N GLY A 490 36.91 7.26 2.79
CA GLY A 490 36.37 7.14 1.44
C GLY A 490 34.86 7.40 1.40
N LEU A 491 34.32 7.63 0.21
CA LEU A 491 32.89 7.76 -0.05
C LEU A 491 32.49 7.02 -1.32
N ILE A 492 31.60 6.03 -1.18
CA ILE A 492 30.98 5.30 -2.28
C ILE A 492 29.57 5.84 -2.49
N ILE A 493 29.25 6.27 -3.71
CA ILE A 493 27.94 6.77 -4.12
C ILE A 493 27.37 5.82 -5.17
N ASN A 494 26.34 5.07 -4.81
CA ASN A 494 25.67 4.12 -5.70
C ASN A 494 24.34 4.69 -6.19
N ILE A 495 24.19 4.82 -7.52
CA ILE A 495 22.98 5.35 -8.15
C ILE A 495 21.96 4.22 -8.40
N SER A 496 20.98 4.13 -7.49
CA SER A 496 19.80 3.27 -7.61
C SER A 496 18.70 3.99 -8.40
N SER A 497 17.43 3.89 -8.00
CA SER A 497 16.27 4.55 -8.61
C SER A 497 15.09 4.53 -7.64
N LEU A 498 14.15 5.48 -7.78
CA LEU A 498 12.85 5.38 -7.11
C LEU A 498 12.11 4.08 -7.41
N SER A 499 12.34 3.48 -8.58
CA SER A 499 11.81 2.14 -8.94
C SER A 499 12.33 1.00 -8.06
N ALA A 500 13.35 1.23 -7.21
CA ALA A 500 13.75 0.28 -6.17
C ALA A 500 12.79 0.25 -4.96
N SER A 501 11.81 1.16 -4.92
CA SER A 501 10.85 1.28 -3.81
C SER A 501 9.65 0.36 -4.00
N ALA A 502 9.29 0.03 -5.24
CA ALA A 502 8.21 -0.88 -5.59
C ALA A 502 8.54 -1.59 -6.92
N PRO A 503 8.26 -2.89 -7.06
CA PRO A 503 8.44 -3.59 -8.33
C PRO A 503 7.71 -2.87 -9.48
N ALA A 504 8.34 -2.76 -10.64
CA ALA A 504 7.79 -2.03 -11.79
C ALA A 504 7.52 -3.00 -12.95
N PRO A 505 6.26 -3.41 -13.17
CA PRO A 505 5.87 -4.17 -14.37
C PRO A 505 6.27 -3.39 -15.63
N TYR A 506 6.68 -4.11 -16.68
CA TYR A 506 7.20 -3.59 -17.95
C TYR A 506 8.57 -2.90 -17.90
N LEU A 507 9.16 -2.78 -16.70
CA LEU A 507 10.56 -2.46 -16.44
C LEU A 507 11.15 -3.49 -15.44
N THR A 508 10.72 -4.74 -15.55
CA THR A 508 10.90 -5.77 -14.51
C THR A 508 12.38 -6.03 -14.15
N VAL A 509 13.23 -6.32 -15.14
CA VAL A 509 14.68 -6.56 -14.94
C VAL A 509 15.38 -5.26 -14.46
N TYR A 510 14.99 -4.11 -14.99
CA TYR A 510 15.55 -2.82 -14.56
C TYR A 510 15.24 -2.52 -13.09
N SER A 511 13.97 -2.57 -12.70
CA SER A 511 13.54 -2.29 -11.31
C SER A 511 14.17 -3.27 -10.33
N ALA A 512 14.22 -4.57 -10.67
CA ALA A 512 14.89 -5.57 -9.87
C ALA A 512 16.40 -5.28 -9.72
N SER A 513 17.08 -4.84 -10.79
CA SER A 513 18.49 -4.42 -10.71
C SER A 513 18.71 -3.22 -9.78
N LYS A 514 17.76 -2.28 -9.72
CA LYS A 514 17.86 -1.12 -8.82
C LYS A 514 17.54 -1.49 -7.37
N VAL A 515 16.67 -2.48 -7.12
CA VAL A 515 16.49 -3.12 -5.80
C VAL A 515 17.79 -3.79 -5.34
N TYR A 516 18.48 -4.52 -6.22
CA TYR A 516 19.80 -5.08 -5.93
C TYR A 516 20.77 -3.99 -5.46
N VAL A 517 20.93 -2.92 -6.26
CA VAL A 517 21.85 -1.80 -5.94
C VAL A 517 21.53 -1.20 -4.57
N ARG A 518 20.25 -0.98 -4.28
CA ARG A 518 19.81 -0.44 -2.98
C ARG A 518 20.21 -1.36 -1.84
N ASN A 519 19.87 -2.65 -1.91
CA ASN A 519 20.15 -3.59 -0.82
C ASN A 519 21.64 -3.85 -0.64
N PHE A 520 22.39 -3.99 -1.74
CA PHE A 520 23.84 -4.09 -1.71
C PHE A 520 24.47 -2.87 -1.01
N SER A 521 24.06 -1.66 -1.38
CA SER A 521 24.59 -0.42 -0.79
C SER A 521 24.30 -0.27 0.70
N MET A 522 23.11 -0.70 1.15
CA MET A 522 22.73 -0.64 2.55
C MET A 522 23.51 -1.64 3.41
N ALA A 523 23.72 -2.85 2.92
CA ALA A 523 24.56 -3.84 3.60
C ALA A 523 26.02 -3.39 3.64
N LEU A 524 26.55 -2.94 2.50
CA LEU A 524 27.92 -2.45 2.37
C LEU A 524 28.22 -1.27 3.32
N ARG A 525 27.24 -0.40 3.57
CA ARG A 525 27.39 0.69 4.55
C ARG A 525 27.77 0.20 5.93
N GLU A 526 27.05 -0.78 6.46
CA GLU A 526 27.30 -1.30 7.81
C GLU A 526 28.55 -2.19 7.88
N GLU A 527 28.97 -2.76 6.73
CA GLU A 527 30.27 -3.39 6.58
C GLU A 527 31.42 -2.39 6.70
N LEU A 528 31.30 -1.24 6.02
CA LEU A 528 32.37 -0.25 5.88
C LEU A 528 32.42 0.82 6.97
N ARG A 529 31.33 1.01 7.72
CA ARG A 529 31.21 2.01 8.79
C ARG A 529 32.35 1.97 9.82
N PRO A 530 32.83 0.81 10.31
CA PRO A 530 33.95 0.76 11.25
C PRO A 530 35.29 1.23 10.67
N TYR A 531 35.42 1.24 9.34
CA TYR A 531 36.65 1.59 8.62
C TYR A 531 36.67 3.05 8.15
N GLY A 532 35.72 3.88 8.59
CA GLY A 532 35.66 5.29 8.19
C GLY A 532 35.21 5.54 6.74
N VAL A 533 34.80 4.50 6.02
CA VAL A 533 34.34 4.60 4.63
C VAL A 533 32.81 4.73 4.58
N GLN A 534 32.34 5.78 3.91
CA GLN A 534 30.91 6.09 3.80
C GLN A 534 30.30 5.47 2.54
N VAL A 535 29.03 5.06 2.64
CA VAL A 535 28.27 4.56 1.48
C VAL A 535 26.93 5.29 1.39
N GLN A 536 26.79 6.10 0.34
CA GLN A 536 25.58 6.83 -0.01
C GLN A 536 24.81 6.12 -1.12
N THR A 537 23.49 5.97 -0.93
CA THR A 537 22.57 5.47 -1.96
C THR A 537 21.70 6.60 -2.47
N VAL A 538 21.71 6.81 -3.80
CA VAL A 538 20.90 7.84 -4.46
C VAL A 538 19.74 7.17 -5.20
N LEU A 539 18.50 7.61 -4.95
CA LEU A 539 17.28 7.09 -5.58
C LEU A 539 16.64 8.15 -6.48
N PRO A 540 17.18 8.43 -7.68
CA PRO A 540 16.59 9.37 -8.62
C PRO A 540 15.19 8.92 -9.08
N GLY A 541 14.27 9.87 -9.19
CA GLY A 541 13.09 9.78 -10.04
C GLY A 541 13.43 10.08 -11.49
N PHE A 542 12.46 10.52 -12.28
CA PHE A 542 12.72 10.88 -13.68
C PHE A 542 13.54 12.17 -13.79
N VAL A 543 14.77 12.05 -14.27
CA VAL A 543 15.68 13.16 -14.61
C VAL A 543 15.88 13.15 -16.11
N ARG A 544 15.79 14.31 -16.76
CA ARG A 544 15.88 14.44 -18.22
C ARG A 544 17.27 14.01 -18.72
N THR A 545 17.38 12.77 -19.16
CA THR A 545 18.61 12.17 -19.71
C THR A 545 18.29 11.34 -20.94
N ASN A 546 19.31 10.89 -21.68
CA ASN A 546 19.10 9.94 -22.79
C ASN A 546 18.44 8.64 -22.31
N MET A 547 18.69 8.22 -21.06
CA MET A 547 18.09 7.03 -20.46
C MET A 547 16.57 7.16 -20.27
N THR A 548 16.06 8.37 -20.06
CA THR A 548 14.63 8.64 -19.89
C THR A 548 13.96 9.14 -21.18
N ALA A 549 14.67 9.07 -22.31
CA ALA A 549 14.17 9.61 -23.57
C ALA A 549 12.83 8.96 -23.99
N PHE A 550 12.65 7.67 -23.71
CA PHE A 550 11.42 6.93 -24.01
C PHE A 550 10.17 7.50 -23.31
N VAL A 551 10.34 8.09 -22.13
CA VAL A 551 9.27 8.80 -21.40
C VAL A 551 8.87 10.10 -22.12
N ALA A 552 9.74 10.64 -22.98
CA ALA A 552 9.54 11.87 -23.73
C ALA A 552 9.20 11.65 -25.21
N THR A 553 9.45 10.46 -25.78
CA THR A 553 9.34 10.19 -27.23
C THR A 553 8.09 9.42 -27.65
N GLU A 554 7.37 8.73 -26.77
CA GLU A 554 6.12 8.04 -27.14
C GLU A 554 4.92 9.01 -27.09
N HIS A 555 4.40 9.31 -28.29
CA HIS A 555 3.30 10.20 -28.70
C HIS A 555 2.53 11.05 -27.67
N LYS A 556 2.59 12.37 -27.91
CA LYS A 556 1.71 13.45 -27.42
C LYS A 556 1.74 13.72 -25.91
N GLU A 557 2.88 14.14 -25.38
CA GLU A 557 2.89 15.10 -24.25
C GLU A 557 4.21 15.88 -24.16
N LYS A 558 4.37 16.86 -25.06
CA LYS A 558 5.38 17.94 -24.90
C LYS A 558 5.27 18.63 -23.52
N GLN A 559 4.13 18.51 -22.83
CA GLN A 559 3.95 18.99 -21.46
C GLN A 559 4.68 18.14 -20.40
N VAL A 560 4.64 16.80 -20.41
CA VAL A 560 5.32 15.98 -19.37
C VAL A 560 6.84 16.14 -19.43
N SER A 561 7.42 16.20 -20.64
CA SER A 561 8.86 16.44 -20.82
C SER A 561 9.36 17.80 -20.26
N ARG A 562 8.47 18.80 -20.11
CA ARG A 562 8.77 20.10 -19.48
C ARG A 562 8.81 20.04 -17.95
N HIS A 563 8.17 19.03 -17.35
CA HIS A 563 8.12 18.84 -15.89
C HIS A 563 9.20 17.88 -15.37
N LEU A 564 9.99 17.27 -16.26
CA LEU A 564 11.15 16.48 -15.85
C LEU A 564 12.23 17.37 -15.24
N VAL A 565 12.83 16.91 -14.14
CA VAL A 565 13.93 17.62 -13.49
C VAL A 565 15.12 17.66 -14.45
N GLN A 566 15.66 18.86 -14.68
CA GLN A 566 16.87 19.04 -15.49
C GLN A 566 18.10 18.47 -14.77
N VAL A 567 19.09 18.00 -15.52
CA VAL A 567 20.31 17.40 -14.95
C VAL A 567 21.05 18.38 -14.05
N ASP A 568 21.24 19.61 -14.49
CA ASP A 568 21.99 20.63 -13.74
C ASP A 568 21.33 20.96 -12.40
N ASP A 569 20.00 21.08 -12.40
CA ASP A 569 19.23 21.27 -11.19
C ASP A 569 19.33 20.02 -10.29
N TYR A 570 19.08 18.84 -10.84
CA TYR A 570 19.17 17.59 -10.09
C TYR A 570 20.52 17.45 -9.38
N VAL A 571 21.61 17.67 -10.11
CA VAL A 571 22.99 17.52 -9.65
C VAL A 571 23.37 18.61 -8.65
N ARG A 572 22.83 19.83 -8.76
CA ARG A 572 23.03 20.87 -7.75
C ARG A 572 22.54 20.42 -6.37
N TYR A 573 21.34 19.85 -6.30
CA TYR A 573 20.77 19.33 -5.05
C TYR A 573 21.42 18.00 -4.64
N ALA A 574 21.65 17.07 -5.57
CA ALA A 574 22.26 15.78 -5.28
C ALA A 574 23.71 15.96 -4.79
N GLY A 575 24.46 16.83 -5.44
CA GLY A 575 25.80 17.26 -5.04
C GLY A 575 25.81 17.83 -3.62
N PHE A 576 24.84 18.66 -3.24
CA PHE A 576 24.75 19.20 -1.88
C PHE A 576 24.68 18.10 -0.81
N THR A 577 24.09 16.94 -1.14
CA THR A 577 23.95 15.82 -0.22
C THR A 577 25.20 14.93 -0.11
N VAL A 578 26.19 15.09 -0.99
CA VAL A 578 27.43 14.30 -1.02
C VAL A 578 28.12 14.32 0.34
N GLY A 579 28.23 13.14 0.97
CA GLY A 579 28.90 12.98 2.27
C GLY A 579 28.15 13.58 3.47
N LYS A 580 26.88 14.00 3.32
CA LYS A 580 26.03 14.55 4.41
C LYS A 580 24.89 13.64 4.83
N THR A 581 24.47 12.75 3.94
CA THR A 581 23.43 11.75 4.17
C THR A 581 23.86 10.44 3.57
N ASP A 582 23.39 9.35 4.13
CA ASP A 582 23.64 8.01 3.66
C ASP A 582 22.59 7.58 2.61
N ARG A 583 21.43 8.24 2.57
CA ARG A 583 20.37 8.00 1.56
C ARG A 583 19.74 9.32 1.12
N THR A 584 19.51 9.45 -0.19
CA THR A 584 18.93 10.67 -0.78
C THR A 584 18.18 10.33 -2.07
N CYS A 585 17.18 11.12 -2.43
CA CYS A 585 16.58 11.06 -3.77
C CYS A 585 17.28 12.01 -4.76
N GLY A 586 18.29 12.75 -4.28
CA GLY A 586 19.04 13.77 -5.00
C GLY A 586 18.27 15.08 -5.22
N TYR A 587 16.94 15.04 -5.27
CA TYR A 587 16.09 16.22 -5.48
C TYR A 587 14.84 16.16 -4.60
N TRP A 588 14.34 17.31 -4.15
CA TRP A 588 13.33 17.39 -3.09
C TRP A 588 11.96 16.84 -3.53
N THR A 589 11.53 17.07 -4.78
CA THR A 589 10.27 16.51 -5.29
C THR A 589 10.32 14.99 -5.38
N HIS A 590 11.47 14.42 -5.77
CA HIS A 590 11.69 12.97 -5.73
C HIS A 590 11.64 12.45 -4.28
N GLY A 591 12.11 13.24 -3.31
CA GLY A 591 11.97 12.94 -1.88
C GLY A 591 10.51 12.85 -1.44
N LEU A 592 9.64 13.77 -1.89
CA LEU A 592 8.20 13.73 -1.63
C LEU A 592 7.54 12.51 -2.29
N GLN A 593 7.90 12.21 -3.55
CA GLN A 593 7.42 11.02 -4.25
C GLN A 593 7.82 9.73 -3.51
N TYR A 594 9.07 9.65 -3.06
CA TYR A 594 9.57 8.53 -2.26
C TYR A 594 8.83 8.39 -0.93
N ALA A 595 8.57 9.49 -0.23
CA ALA A 595 7.79 9.49 1.00
C ALA A 595 6.35 9.00 0.76
N GLY A 596 5.70 9.51 -0.29
CA GLY A 596 4.36 9.05 -0.70
C GLY A 596 4.33 7.55 -1.01
N LEU A 597 5.31 7.05 -1.77
CA LEU A 597 5.47 5.62 -2.08
C LEU A 597 5.81 4.75 -0.85
N LYS A 598 6.16 5.32 0.29
CA LYS A 598 6.38 4.55 1.54
C LYS A 598 5.14 4.48 2.42
N LEU A 599 4.24 5.44 2.31
CA LEU A 599 3.02 5.52 3.11
C LEU A 599 1.90 4.63 2.56
N VAL A 600 2.06 4.10 1.34
CA VAL A 600 1.03 3.38 0.60
C VAL A 600 1.33 1.86 0.59
N PRO A 601 0.33 0.98 0.81
CA PRO A 601 0.46 -0.48 0.78
C PRO A 601 1.02 -1.00 -0.53
N GLU A 602 1.69 -2.15 -0.49
CA GLU A 602 2.31 -2.75 -1.67
C GLU A 602 1.31 -3.00 -2.80
N CYS A 603 0.10 -3.49 -2.49
CA CYS A 603 -0.94 -3.69 -3.50
C CYS A 603 -1.30 -2.41 -4.27
N VAL A 604 -1.41 -1.28 -3.58
CA VAL A 604 -1.74 0.01 -4.21
C VAL A 604 -0.54 0.56 -4.97
N ARG A 605 0.69 0.42 -4.43
CA ARG A 605 1.92 0.80 -5.16
C ARG A 605 2.08 0.02 -6.45
N MET A 606 1.82 -1.29 -6.42
CA MET A 606 1.84 -2.15 -7.60
C MET A 606 0.77 -1.73 -8.62
N PHE A 607 -0.46 -1.44 -8.17
CA PHE A 607 -1.52 -0.93 -9.04
C PHE A 607 -1.13 0.39 -9.72
N VAL A 608 -0.59 1.35 -8.95
CA VAL A 608 -0.14 2.64 -9.48
C VAL A 608 0.99 2.47 -10.48
N MET A 609 2.03 1.69 -10.14
CA MET A 609 3.17 1.44 -11.05
C MET A 609 2.72 0.74 -12.32
N LYS A 610 1.89 -0.31 -12.20
CA LYS A 610 1.30 -1.01 -13.36
C LYS A 610 0.54 -0.04 -14.27
N THR A 611 -0.25 0.86 -13.69
CA THR A 611 -1.04 1.85 -14.46
C THR A 611 -0.13 2.85 -15.17
N ILE A 612 0.89 3.37 -14.51
CA ILE A 612 1.87 4.30 -15.09
C ILE A 612 2.58 3.64 -16.28
N TYR A 613 3.15 2.45 -16.09
CA TYR A 613 3.91 1.79 -17.16
C TYR A 613 3.02 1.20 -18.26
N ASN A 614 1.78 0.80 -17.95
CA ASN A 614 0.77 0.49 -18.97
C ASN A 614 0.42 1.72 -19.80
N SER A 615 0.27 2.89 -19.17
CA SER A 615 -0.01 4.15 -19.88
C SER A 615 1.15 4.54 -20.80
N LEU A 616 2.40 4.37 -20.33
CA LEU A 616 3.58 4.59 -21.16
C LEU A 616 3.61 3.61 -22.34
N ARG A 617 3.22 2.35 -22.11
CA ARG A 617 3.18 1.31 -23.15
C ARG A 617 2.04 1.49 -24.17
N ASN A 618 0.84 1.86 -23.70
CA ASN A 618 -0.40 1.90 -24.48
C ASN A 618 -1.08 3.27 -24.31
N ALA A 619 -0.89 4.17 -25.27
CA ALA A 619 -1.41 5.56 -25.24
C ALA A 619 -2.95 5.69 -25.17
N ALA A 620 -3.71 4.60 -25.30
CA ALA A 620 -5.17 4.61 -25.37
C ALA A 620 -5.89 4.40 -24.01
N ALA A 621 -5.19 3.97 -22.94
CA ALA A 621 -5.86 3.47 -21.72
C ALA A 621 -5.83 4.43 -20.51
N SER A 622 -5.26 5.63 -20.65
CA SER A 622 -4.69 6.36 -19.50
C SER A 622 -5.58 7.42 -18.83
N GLY A 623 -6.66 7.89 -19.46
CA GLY A 623 -7.43 9.01 -18.91
C GLY A 623 -8.42 8.62 -17.81
N LEU A 624 -9.22 7.57 -18.03
CA LEU A 624 -10.49 7.43 -17.31
C LEU A 624 -10.33 6.76 -15.93
N ALA A 625 -9.52 5.70 -15.82
CA ALA A 625 -9.44 4.91 -14.57
C ALA A 625 -8.68 5.65 -13.44
N THR A 626 -7.60 6.38 -13.77
CA THR A 626 -6.81 7.13 -12.78
C THR A 626 -7.57 8.34 -12.26
N VAL A 627 -8.25 9.07 -13.15
CA VAL A 627 -9.12 10.19 -12.77
C VAL A 627 -10.27 9.69 -11.91
N VAL A 628 -10.95 8.61 -12.30
CA VAL A 628 -12.06 8.04 -11.51
C VAL A 628 -11.58 7.53 -10.16
N GLY A 629 -10.40 6.87 -10.06
CA GLY A 629 -9.88 6.37 -8.79
C GLY A 629 -9.48 7.48 -7.82
N VAL A 630 -8.74 8.49 -8.30
CA VAL A 630 -8.34 9.65 -7.49
C VAL A 630 -9.56 10.50 -7.12
N TYR A 631 -10.46 10.75 -8.07
CA TYR A 631 -11.72 11.45 -7.84
C TYR A 631 -12.57 10.72 -6.80
N SER A 632 -12.69 9.39 -6.89
CA SER A 632 -13.45 8.59 -5.91
C SER A 632 -12.88 8.69 -4.49
N ILE A 633 -11.55 8.67 -4.35
CA ILE A 633 -10.88 8.85 -3.05
C ILE A 633 -11.08 10.26 -2.51
N LEU A 634 -10.96 11.28 -3.37
CA LEU A 634 -11.17 12.68 -2.99
C LEU A 634 -12.64 12.96 -2.61
N CYS A 635 -13.61 12.41 -3.35
CA CYS A 635 -15.02 12.47 -3.02
C CYS A 635 -15.34 11.76 -1.71
N TRP A 636 -14.71 10.59 -1.45
CA TRP A 636 -14.85 9.89 -0.17
C TRP A 636 -14.26 10.70 1.00
N LEU A 637 -13.08 11.28 0.83
CA LEU A 637 -12.46 12.15 1.84
C LEU A 637 -13.31 13.39 2.10
N TYR A 638 -13.80 14.04 1.05
CA TYR A 638 -14.70 15.19 1.16
C TYR A 638 -15.99 14.84 1.90
N ALA A 639 -16.68 13.76 1.50
CA ALA A 639 -17.94 13.35 2.11
C ALA A 639 -17.83 13.02 3.60
N ASN A 640 -16.68 12.49 4.05
CA ASN A 640 -16.48 12.08 5.45
C ASN A 640 -15.80 13.16 6.32
N LEU A 641 -14.99 14.05 5.74
CA LEU A 641 -14.24 15.07 6.48
C LEU A 641 -14.89 16.47 6.44
N ARG A 642 -15.81 16.73 5.51
CA ARG A 642 -16.47 18.05 5.38
C ARG A 642 -17.13 18.51 6.68
N THR A 643 -17.98 17.69 7.28
CA THR A 643 -18.71 18.03 8.52
C THR A 643 -17.76 18.31 9.70
N PRO A 644 -16.79 17.44 10.06
CA PRO A 644 -15.87 17.73 11.15
C PRO A 644 -14.96 18.94 10.87
N LEU A 645 -14.53 19.16 9.61
CA LEU A 645 -13.73 20.33 9.26
C LEU A 645 -14.53 21.64 9.33
N LEU A 646 -15.78 21.66 8.85
CA LEU A 646 -16.66 22.82 8.96
C LEU A 646 -16.99 23.16 10.41
N LEU A 647 -17.23 22.13 11.25
CA LEU A 647 -17.43 22.33 12.68
C LEU A 647 -16.16 22.90 13.32
N LEU A 648 -14.98 22.32 13.07
CA LEU A 648 -13.71 22.84 13.60
C LEU A 648 -13.46 24.29 13.17
N PHE A 649 -13.66 24.62 11.90
CA PHE A 649 -13.46 25.96 11.37
C PHE A 649 -14.45 26.95 11.98
N ARG A 650 -15.75 26.62 12.02
CA ARG A 650 -16.78 27.49 12.59
C ARG A 650 -16.66 27.63 14.11
N SER A 651 -16.22 26.58 14.82
CA SER A 651 -15.90 26.64 16.25
C SER A 651 -14.68 27.52 16.51
N ALA A 652 -13.64 27.43 15.67
CA ALA A 652 -12.48 28.31 15.78
C ALA A 652 -12.85 29.76 15.50
N THR A 653 -13.61 30.06 14.44
CA THR A 653 -14.09 31.42 14.18
C THR A 653 -14.98 31.93 15.30
N GLN A 654 -15.81 31.08 15.91
CA GLN A 654 -16.64 31.45 17.07
C GLN A 654 -15.79 31.76 18.31
N TRP A 655 -14.67 31.04 18.51
CA TRP A 655 -13.71 31.32 19.58
C TRP A 655 -13.01 32.67 19.38
N PHE A 656 -12.71 33.06 18.13
CA PHE A 656 -12.01 34.32 17.83
C PHE A 656 -12.95 35.53 17.65
N ALA A 657 -14.20 35.35 17.22
CA ALA A 657 -15.12 36.44 16.86
C ALA A 657 -16.16 36.80 17.94
N GLY A 658 -16.19 36.11 19.07
CA GLY A 658 -16.91 36.53 20.29
C GLY A 658 -18.44 36.47 20.29
N ASP A 659 -19.13 36.57 19.14
CA ASP A 659 -20.59 36.75 19.12
C ASP A 659 -21.37 35.50 18.69
N GLN A 660 -22.26 35.03 19.58
CA GLN A 660 -23.28 34.02 19.28
C GLN A 660 -24.59 34.72 18.88
N LYS A 661 -24.91 34.77 17.59
CA LYS A 661 -26.18 35.35 17.11
C LYS A 661 -27.36 34.51 17.61
N SER A 662 -28.38 35.16 18.21
CA SER A 662 -29.55 34.45 18.74
C SER A 662 -30.44 33.89 17.61
N LEU A 663 -30.92 32.64 17.76
CA LEU A 663 -31.75 31.99 16.75
C LEU A 663 -32.99 32.80 16.34
N PRO A 664 -33.73 33.46 17.27
CA PRO A 664 -34.88 34.27 16.91
C PRO A 664 -34.56 35.48 16.02
N LYS A 665 -33.34 36.03 16.14
CA LYS A 665 -32.86 37.14 15.30
C LYS A 665 -32.47 36.63 13.91
N VAL A 666 -31.83 35.46 13.85
CA VAL A 666 -31.32 34.88 12.60
C VAL A 666 -32.44 34.32 11.74
N TYR A 667 -33.32 33.49 12.31
CA TYR A 667 -34.29 32.72 11.54
C TYR A 667 -35.73 33.25 11.63
N GLY A 668 -36.14 33.79 12.78
CA GLY A 668 -37.52 34.27 13.04
C GLY A 668 -38.00 33.84 14.41
N GLN A 669 -39.11 34.41 14.90
CA GLN A 669 -39.51 34.27 16.32
C GLN A 669 -40.09 32.89 16.69
N TRP A 670 -40.73 32.20 15.74
CA TRP A 670 -41.44 30.95 16.01
C TRP A 670 -40.72 29.71 15.48
N ALA A 671 -40.65 28.66 16.29
CA ALA A 671 -40.28 27.32 15.88
C ALA A 671 -41.53 26.43 15.85
N VAL A 672 -41.81 25.79 14.73
CA VAL A 672 -42.93 24.86 14.56
C VAL A 672 -42.38 23.44 14.57
N ILE A 673 -42.84 22.59 15.51
CA ILE A 673 -42.31 21.24 15.70
C ILE A 673 -43.45 20.21 15.62
N THR A 674 -43.33 19.28 14.68
CA THR A 674 -44.27 18.15 14.54
C THR A 674 -43.82 16.92 15.33
N GLY A 675 -44.77 16.14 15.84
CA GLY A 675 -44.47 15.00 16.72
C GLY A 675 -43.84 15.44 18.04
N SER A 676 -44.23 16.59 18.57
CA SER A 676 -43.60 17.23 19.73
C SER A 676 -44.06 16.69 21.09
N SER A 677 -45.00 15.75 21.12
CA SER A 677 -45.54 15.18 22.36
C SER A 677 -44.54 14.27 23.10
N ASP A 678 -43.53 13.72 22.40
CA ASP A 678 -42.54 12.79 22.99
C ASP A 678 -41.24 12.75 22.16
N GLY A 679 -40.24 12.02 22.65
CA GLY A 679 -39.03 11.66 21.92
C GLY A 679 -38.26 12.84 21.32
N ILE A 680 -37.80 12.68 20.07
CA ILE A 680 -36.96 13.65 19.36
C ILE A 680 -37.67 15.01 19.20
N GLY A 681 -38.98 15.01 18.90
CA GLY A 681 -39.77 16.23 18.76
C GLY A 681 -39.88 17.03 20.05
N LYS A 682 -40.20 16.36 21.17
CA LYS A 682 -40.20 17.00 22.52
C LYS A 682 -38.82 17.58 22.85
N GLY A 683 -37.76 16.86 22.48
CA GLY A 683 -36.38 17.29 22.65
C GLY A 683 -36.05 18.57 21.88
N TYR A 684 -36.40 18.65 20.60
CA TYR A 684 -36.23 19.87 19.79
C TYR A 684 -37.03 21.05 20.33
N ALA A 685 -38.27 20.81 20.77
CA ALA A 685 -39.10 21.86 21.38
C ALA A 685 -38.44 22.48 22.61
N ASN A 686 -37.94 21.65 23.54
CA ASN A 686 -37.20 22.11 24.71
C ASN A 686 -35.92 22.86 24.33
N TYR A 687 -35.13 22.33 23.38
CA TYR A 687 -33.88 22.97 22.95
C TYR A 687 -34.11 24.34 22.32
N LEU A 688 -35.07 24.46 21.39
CA LEU A 688 -35.36 25.72 20.71
C LEU A 688 -35.95 26.77 21.66
N ALA A 689 -36.81 26.35 22.60
CA ALA A 689 -37.28 27.21 23.68
C ALA A 689 -36.12 27.71 24.55
N SER A 690 -35.14 26.84 24.88
CA SER A 690 -33.93 27.24 25.62
C SER A 690 -33.03 28.23 24.85
N GLN A 691 -33.21 28.37 23.53
CA GLN A 691 -32.54 29.38 22.70
C GLN A 691 -33.37 30.65 22.51
N GLY A 692 -34.50 30.79 23.21
CA GLY A 692 -35.38 31.96 23.19
C GLY A 692 -36.40 31.99 22.06
N MET A 693 -36.61 30.88 21.34
CA MET A 693 -37.66 30.78 20.32
C MET A 693 -39.03 30.55 20.98
N LYS A 694 -40.08 31.17 20.45
CA LYS A 694 -41.47 30.76 20.73
C LYS A 694 -41.73 29.43 20.05
N VAL A 695 -42.48 28.51 20.66
CA VAL A 695 -42.66 27.17 20.10
C VAL A 695 -44.12 26.83 19.83
N MET A 696 -44.41 26.34 18.63
CA MET A 696 -45.69 25.75 18.23
C MET A 696 -45.55 24.22 18.23
N LEU A 697 -46.30 23.56 19.11
CA LEU A 697 -46.23 22.12 19.34
C LEU A 697 -47.38 21.41 18.62
N ILE A 698 -47.05 20.53 17.67
CA ILE A 698 -48.05 19.82 16.86
C ILE A 698 -47.94 18.31 17.07
N ALA A 699 -49.01 17.69 17.56
CA ALA A 699 -49.15 16.24 17.71
C ALA A 699 -50.63 15.84 17.88
N ARG A 700 -50.91 14.53 17.88
CA ARG A 700 -52.29 14.02 17.99
C ARG A 700 -52.86 13.95 19.42
N ASN A 701 -52.02 13.95 20.45
CA ASN A 701 -52.45 13.78 21.85
C ASN A 701 -52.40 15.12 22.59
N GLU A 702 -53.57 15.72 22.80
CA GLU A 702 -53.73 17.03 23.45
C GLU A 702 -53.20 17.06 24.89
N ALA A 703 -53.49 16.03 25.69
CA ALA A 703 -53.04 15.97 27.08
C ALA A 703 -51.51 15.88 27.21
N LYS A 704 -50.84 15.16 26.30
CA LYS A 704 -49.36 15.16 26.24
C LYS A 704 -48.83 16.53 25.77
N LEU A 705 -49.46 17.16 24.79
CA LEU A 705 -49.05 18.49 24.31
C LEU A 705 -49.15 19.57 25.40
N LYS A 706 -50.27 19.60 26.13
CA LYS A 706 -50.48 20.53 27.26
C LYS A 706 -49.37 20.40 28.31
N ARG A 707 -49.06 19.16 28.72
CA ARG A 707 -47.94 18.89 29.65
C ARG A 707 -46.59 19.38 29.12
N VAL A 708 -46.28 19.12 27.85
CA VAL A 708 -45.01 19.59 27.26
C VAL A 708 -44.97 21.12 27.16
N ALA A 709 -46.10 21.77 26.85
CA ALA A 709 -46.19 23.22 26.83
C ALA A 709 -45.96 23.83 28.23
N GLU A 710 -46.65 23.31 29.25
CA GLU A 710 -46.46 23.71 30.65
C GLU A 710 -45.01 23.52 31.12
N GLU A 711 -44.39 22.38 30.81
CA GLU A 711 -42.98 22.11 31.10
C GLU A 711 -42.04 23.15 30.46
N ILE A 712 -42.30 23.53 29.20
CA ILE A 712 -41.47 24.51 28.48
C ILE A 712 -41.67 25.92 29.05
N VAL A 713 -42.91 26.34 29.33
CA VAL A 713 -43.21 27.64 29.95
C VAL A 713 -42.54 27.72 31.32
N ALA A 714 -42.68 26.69 32.15
CA ALA A 714 -42.09 26.66 33.50
C ALA A 714 -40.55 26.72 33.47
N LYS A 715 -39.90 26.06 32.50
CA LYS A 715 -38.45 25.94 32.44
C LYS A 715 -37.74 27.08 31.70
N HIS A 716 -38.39 27.64 30.68
CA HIS A 716 -37.75 28.57 29.75
C HIS A 716 -38.47 29.92 29.65
N GLY A 717 -39.69 30.06 30.17
CA GLY A 717 -40.44 31.32 30.13
C GLY A 717 -40.85 31.77 28.71
N THR A 718 -40.79 30.87 27.72
CA THR A 718 -41.09 31.17 26.31
C THR A 718 -42.56 30.93 25.99
N GLU A 719 -43.13 31.74 25.11
CA GLU A 719 -44.51 31.55 24.62
C GLU A 719 -44.63 30.20 23.88
N THR A 720 -45.64 29.42 24.26
CA THR A 720 -45.95 28.11 23.67
C THR A 720 -47.38 28.11 23.12
N LYS A 721 -47.57 27.62 21.89
CA LYS A 721 -48.88 27.28 21.34
C LYS A 721 -48.95 25.79 21.06
N ILE A 722 -50.14 25.21 21.19
CA ILE A 722 -50.40 23.82 20.86
C ILE A 722 -51.41 23.74 19.73
N LEU A 723 -51.23 22.77 18.83
CA LEU A 723 -52.19 22.46 17.79
C LEU A 723 -52.34 20.94 17.69
N VAL A 724 -53.56 20.46 17.91
CA VAL A 724 -53.88 19.04 17.81
C VAL A 724 -54.09 18.69 16.34
N ALA A 725 -53.22 17.84 15.79
CA ALA A 725 -53.29 17.40 14.42
C ALA A 725 -52.92 15.91 14.30
N ASP A 726 -53.79 15.15 13.64
CA ASP A 726 -53.55 13.75 13.28
C ASP A 726 -53.29 13.65 11.77
N PHE A 727 -52.02 13.42 11.43
CA PHE A 727 -51.56 13.34 10.05
C PHE A 727 -51.98 12.04 9.33
N SER A 728 -52.64 11.10 10.00
CA SER A 728 -53.25 9.93 9.35
C SER A 728 -54.56 10.26 8.62
N GLN A 729 -55.19 11.40 8.91
CA GLN A 729 -56.54 11.69 8.43
C GLN A 729 -56.61 12.21 6.98
N GLY A 730 -55.48 12.52 6.32
CA GLY A 730 -55.46 12.98 4.93
C GLY A 730 -55.24 14.49 4.77
N GLU A 731 -55.66 15.06 3.64
CA GLU A 731 -55.29 16.43 3.21
C GLU A 731 -55.97 17.55 4.02
N HIS A 732 -57.19 17.34 4.55
CA HIS A 732 -57.97 18.39 5.23
C HIS A 732 -57.30 18.96 6.48
N ILE A 733 -56.41 18.20 7.13
CA ILE A 733 -55.67 18.70 8.30
C ILE A 733 -54.71 19.83 7.91
N PHE A 734 -54.23 19.86 6.66
CA PHE A 734 -53.27 20.85 6.19
C PHE A 734 -53.90 22.22 5.93
N GLU A 735 -55.18 22.29 5.57
CA GLU A 735 -55.93 23.56 5.46
C GLU A 735 -56.04 24.26 6.83
N ARG A 736 -56.34 23.48 7.88
CA ARG A 736 -56.35 23.98 9.26
C ARG A 736 -54.95 24.39 9.72
N LEU A 737 -53.94 23.58 9.41
CA LEU A 737 -52.54 23.89 9.72
C LEU A 737 -52.12 25.20 9.04
N GLU A 738 -52.46 25.39 7.77
CA GLU A 738 -52.15 26.62 7.03
C GLU A 738 -52.78 27.85 7.71
N THR A 739 -54.06 27.77 8.05
CA THR A 739 -54.79 28.87 8.73
C THR A 739 -54.13 29.29 10.06
N GLU A 740 -53.68 28.33 10.86
CA GLU A 740 -53.05 28.57 12.17
C GLU A 740 -51.56 28.96 12.07
N LEU A 741 -50.87 28.52 11.02
CA LEU A 741 -49.43 28.73 10.83
C LEU A 741 -49.11 30.03 10.08
N LEU A 742 -49.95 30.44 9.13
CA LEU A 742 -49.75 31.66 8.33
C LEU A 742 -49.54 32.95 9.15
N PRO A 743 -50.24 33.17 10.29
CA PRO A 743 -50.03 34.37 11.11
C PRO A 743 -48.69 34.39 11.86
N LEU A 744 -47.97 33.26 11.95
CA LEU A 744 -46.77 33.15 12.77
C LEU A 744 -45.51 33.56 11.99
N ASP A 745 -44.58 34.23 12.67
CA ASP A 745 -43.22 34.47 12.13
C ASP A 745 -42.37 33.18 12.22
N ILE A 746 -42.73 32.15 11.44
CA ILE A 746 -42.07 30.84 11.45
C ILE A 746 -40.62 30.98 10.99
N GLY A 747 -39.69 30.94 11.93
CA GLY A 747 -38.26 30.95 11.65
C GLY A 747 -37.68 29.55 11.47
N ILE A 748 -38.15 28.58 12.25
CA ILE A 748 -37.66 27.20 12.18
C ILE A 748 -38.84 26.23 12.04
N LEU A 749 -38.81 25.37 11.02
CA LEU A 749 -39.77 24.27 10.85
C LEU A 749 -39.06 22.94 11.10
N VAL A 750 -39.50 22.17 12.10
CA VAL A 750 -38.96 20.84 12.42
C VAL A 750 -39.98 19.77 12.02
N ASN A 751 -39.71 19.13 10.88
CA ASN A 751 -40.49 18.02 10.35
C ASN A 751 -39.99 16.71 10.97
N ASN A 752 -40.57 16.35 12.12
CA ASN A 752 -40.16 15.21 12.92
C ASN A 752 -41.22 14.10 13.02
N VAL A 753 -42.51 14.41 12.79
CA VAL A 753 -43.57 13.39 12.88
C VAL A 753 -43.25 12.18 12.00
N GLY A 754 -43.51 10.99 12.54
CA GLY A 754 -43.33 9.75 11.79
C GLY A 754 -43.88 8.53 12.52
N VAL A 755 -44.10 7.47 11.75
CA VAL A 755 -44.54 6.16 12.21
C VAL A 755 -43.61 5.07 11.62
N ILE A 756 -43.50 3.96 12.35
CA ILE A 756 -42.78 2.75 11.97
C ILE A 756 -43.64 1.54 12.38
N ASN A 757 -43.40 0.39 11.76
CA ASN A 757 -44.05 -0.86 12.11
C ASN A 757 -43.67 -1.28 13.53
N GLU A 758 -44.63 -1.83 14.29
CA GLU A 758 -44.41 -2.33 15.66
C GLU A 758 -43.46 -3.54 15.71
N LYS A 759 -43.37 -4.30 14.61
CA LYS A 759 -42.40 -5.39 14.44
C LYS A 759 -41.99 -5.51 12.97
N PRO A 760 -40.88 -6.20 12.65
CA PRO A 760 -40.55 -6.55 11.27
C PRO A 760 -41.68 -7.42 10.68
N ILE A 761 -42.22 -7.04 9.52
CA ILE A 761 -43.35 -7.73 8.87
C ILE A 761 -43.07 -7.81 7.35
N GLN A 762 -43.46 -8.93 6.73
CA GLN A 762 -43.40 -9.06 5.27
C GLN A 762 -44.45 -8.16 4.60
N LEU A 763 -44.12 -7.59 3.44
CA LEU A 763 -44.96 -6.57 2.79
C LEU A 763 -46.39 -7.07 2.49
N ASP A 764 -46.52 -8.33 2.04
CA ASP A 764 -47.78 -9.01 1.74
C ASP A 764 -48.68 -9.23 2.96
N ARG A 765 -48.11 -9.15 4.17
CA ARG A 765 -48.81 -9.32 5.46
C ARG A 765 -49.11 -7.99 6.15
N MET A 766 -48.72 -6.86 5.57
CA MET A 766 -49.00 -5.55 6.15
C MET A 766 -50.44 -5.11 5.86
N GLU A 767 -51.10 -4.54 6.85
CA GLU A 767 -52.41 -3.91 6.66
C GLU A 767 -52.29 -2.73 5.68
N LYS A 768 -53.22 -2.64 4.72
CA LYS A 768 -53.24 -1.56 3.72
C LYS A 768 -53.29 -0.16 4.37
N ARG A 769 -53.97 -0.03 5.51
CA ARG A 769 -54.04 1.23 6.26
C ARG A 769 -52.67 1.66 6.77
N LEU A 770 -51.91 0.76 7.39
CA LEU A 770 -50.55 1.03 7.87
C LEU A 770 -49.59 1.43 6.73
N LEU A 771 -49.74 0.83 5.55
CA LEU A 771 -48.96 1.21 4.36
C LEU A 771 -49.22 2.68 3.98
N TRP A 772 -50.48 3.11 3.94
CA TRP A 772 -50.86 4.50 3.68
C TRP A 772 -50.41 5.44 4.81
N ASP A 773 -50.56 5.04 6.06
CA ASP A 773 -50.12 5.84 7.21
C ASP A 773 -48.61 6.11 7.17
N LEU A 774 -47.79 5.09 6.85
CA LEU A 774 -46.34 5.26 6.70
C LEU A 774 -45.99 6.32 5.65
N ILE A 775 -46.69 6.34 4.52
CA ILE A 775 -46.44 7.29 3.44
C ILE A 775 -46.97 8.68 3.83
N ASN A 776 -48.24 8.79 4.19
CA ASN A 776 -48.89 10.07 4.47
C ASN A 776 -48.22 10.80 5.65
N ILE A 777 -47.85 10.07 6.71
CA ILE A 777 -47.23 10.66 7.90
C ILE A 777 -45.74 10.95 7.66
N ASN A 778 -44.95 10.00 7.15
CA ASN A 778 -43.50 10.20 7.03
C ASN A 778 -43.10 11.08 5.85
N VAL A 779 -43.90 11.11 4.78
CA VAL A 779 -43.63 11.83 3.52
C VAL A 779 -44.58 13.01 3.36
N GLY A 780 -45.88 12.76 3.39
CA GLY A 780 -46.91 13.78 3.12
C GLY A 780 -46.81 14.96 4.09
N ALA A 781 -46.76 14.68 5.40
CA ALA A 781 -46.70 15.73 6.42
C ALA A 781 -45.55 16.72 6.24
N ALA A 782 -44.32 16.22 6.07
CA ALA A 782 -43.15 17.07 5.89
C ALA A 782 -43.21 17.87 4.57
N THR A 783 -43.72 17.25 3.50
CA THR A 783 -43.80 17.89 2.17
C THR A 783 -44.80 19.04 2.18
N LEU A 784 -46.00 18.81 2.70
CA LEU A 784 -47.07 19.81 2.75
C LEU A 784 -46.76 20.93 3.75
N LEU A 785 -46.15 20.62 4.90
CA LEU A 785 -45.71 21.66 5.83
C LEU A 785 -44.60 22.54 5.27
N CYS A 786 -43.67 21.97 4.48
CA CYS A 786 -42.71 22.78 3.74
C CYS A 786 -43.42 23.67 2.72
N ASN A 787 -44.41 23.14 1.99
CA ASN A 787 -45.21 23.93 1.04
C ASN A 787 -45.92 25.12 1.72
N ILE A 788 -46.47 24.94 2.91
CA ILE A 788 -47.12 26.00 3.70
C ILE A 788 -46.10 27.05 4.20
N ALA A 789 -44.97 26.61 4.76
CA ALA A 789 -44.02 27.53 5.42
C ALA A 789 -43.13 28.31 4.45
N LEU A 790 -42.81 27.73 3.29
CA LEU A 790 -41.83 28.28 2.36
C LEU A 790 -42.19 29.63 1.75
N PRO A 791 -43.43 29.91 1.30
CA PRO A 791 -43.80 31.22 0.76
C PRO A 791 -43.46 32.37 1.70
N ALA A 792 -43.79 32.23 2.99
CA ALA A 792 -43.49 33.22 4.02
C ALA A 792 -41.97 33.33 4.31
N MET A 793 -41.25 32.21 4.38
CA MET A 793 -39.78 32.22 4.54
C MET A 793 -39.09 32.89 3.34
N LYS A 794 -39.52 32.60 2.11
CA LYS A 794 -38.96 33.18 0.86
C LYS A 794 -39.18 34.69 0.81
N LYS A 795 -40.37 35.16 1.20
CA LYS A 795 -40.68 36.60 1.26
C LYS A 795 -39.75 37.34 2.22
N ARG A 796 -39.42 36.75 3.37
CA ARG A 796 -38.52 37.34 4.38
C ARG A 796 -37.04 37.10 4.12
N LYS A 797 -36.72 36.24 3.15
CA LYS A 797 -35.37 35.75 2.82
C LYS A 797 -34.59 35.19 4.02
N ARG A 798 -35.29 34.51 4.93
CA ARG A 798 -34.70 33.84 6.10
C ARG A 798 -35.61 32.71 6.58
N GLY A 799 -34.98 31.65 7.10
CA GLY A 799 -35.67 30.52 7.71
C GLY A 799 -34.79 29.28 7.75
N LEU A 800 -35.18 28.28 8.54
CA LEU A 800 -34.51 26.98 8.60
C LEU A 800 -35.54 25.86 8.61
N ILE A 801 -35.37 24.90 7.71
CA ILE A 801 -36.13 23.65 7.67
C ILE A 801 -35.26 22.52 8.21
N ILE A 802 -35.73 21.80 9.21
CA ILE A 802 -35.09 20.62 9.79
C ILE A 802 -35.96 19.41 9.51
N ASN A 803 -35.47 18.50 8.67
CA ASN A 803 -36.18 17.27 8.31
C ASN A 803 -35.52 16.07 8.98
N ILE A 804 -36.33 15.25 9.68
CA ILE A 804 -35.85 14.06 10.38
C ILE A 804 -35.96 12.82 9.47
N SER A 805 -34.81 12.42 8.93
CA SER A 805 -34.61 11.17 8.20
C SER A 805 -34.27 10.02 9.17
N SER A 806 -33.49 9.02 8.73
CA SER A 806 -33.01 7.88 9.50
C SER A 806 -31.77 7.29 8.85
N LEU A 807 -30.93 6.60 9.63
CA LEU A 807 -29.87 5.73 9.11
C LEU A 807 -30.42 4.68 8.12
N SER A 808 -31.68 4.28 8.26
CA SER A 808 -32.38 3.37 7.34
C SER A 808 -32.58 3.95 5.92
N SER A 809 -32.23 5.22 5.68
CA SER A 809 -32.20 5.80 4.33
C SER A 809 -30.99 5.37 3.50
N LEU A 810 -29.93 4.85 4.14
CA LEU A 810 -28.64 4.54 3.49
C LEU A 810 -28.60 3.14 2.84
N ALA A 811 -29.59 2.30 3.14
CA ALA A 811 -29.67 0.94 2.66
C ALA A 811 -31.13 0.46 2.67
N PRO A 812 -31.54 -0.40 1.73
CA PRO A 812 -32.81 -1.11 1.87
C PRO A 812 -32.80 -1.97 3.13
N THR A 813 -33.85 -1.84 3.95
CA THR A 813 -34.05 -2.61 5.18
C THR A 813 -35.20 -3.60 4.97
N PRO A 814 -34.94 -4.88 4.68
CA PRO A 814 -35.99 -5.88 4.52
C PRO A 814 -36.91 -5.96 5.75
N TYR A 815 -38.20 -6.22 5.53
CA TYR A 815 -39.25 -6.25 6.56
C TYR A 815 -39.56 -4.91 7.26
N LEU A 816 -38.82 -3.84 6.92
CA LEU A 816 -39.13 -2.43 7.19
C LEU A 816 -39.03 -1.60 5.89
N ALA A 817 -39.33 -2.24 4.75
CA ALA A 817 -39.04 -1.69 3.42
C ALA A 817 -39.73 -0.33 3.17
N VAL A 818 -41.00 -0.20 3.54
CA VAL A 818 -41.78 1.04 3.37
C VAL A 818 -41.23 2.14 4.27
N TYR A 819 -40.91 1.85 5.53
CA TYR A 819 -40.26 2.81 6.42
C TYR A 819 -38.92 3.31 5.86
N ALA A 820 -38.03 2.39 5.46
CA ALA A 820 -36.74 2.73 4.88
C ALA A 820 -36.91 3.59 3.61
N ALA A 821 -37.87 3.27 2.75
CA ALA A 821 -38.20 4.05 1.56
C ALA A 821 -38.68 5.48 1.91
N THR A 822 -39.57 5.63 2.90
CA THR A 822 -40.04 6.96 3.35
C THR A 822 -38.91 7.83 3.92
N LYS A 823 -37.92 7.21 4.59
CA LYS A 823 -36.75 7.95 5.08
C LYS A 823 -35.74 8.25 3.97
N ALA A 824 -35.60 7.38 2.97
CA ALA A 824 -34.87 7.69 1.74
C ALA A 824 -35.48 8.86 0.97
N TYR A 825 -36.82 8.91 0.87
CA TYR A 825 -37.55 10.07 0.36
C TYR A 825 -37.16 11.33 1.15
N MET A 826 -37.18 11.28 2.48
CA MET A 826 -36.87 12.45 3.30
C MET A 826 -35.46 12.99 3.06
N THR A 827 -34.47 12.11 2.94
CA THR A 827 -33.09 12.49 2.61
C THR A 827 -33.01 13.14 1.22
N SER A 828 -33.64 12.55 0.21
CA SER A 828 -33.64 13.06 -1.17
C SER A 828 -34.37 14.40 -1.27
N PHE A 829 -35.54 14.50 -0.65
CA PHE A 829 -36.37 15.69 -0.60
C PHE A 829 -35.62 16.86 0.04
N SER A 830 -34.99 16.66 1.19
CA SER A 830 -34.20 17.71 1.84
C SER A 830 -33.01 18.20 1.02
N LEU A 831 -32.34 17.31 0.29
CA LEU A 831 -31.21 17.68 -0.55
C LEU A 831 -31.66 18.56 -1.72
N ALA A 832 -32.74 18.17 -2.41
CA ALA A 832 -33.32 18.98 -3.48
C ALA A 832 -33.83 20.33 -2.95
N LEU A 833 -34.60 20.29 -1.86
CA LEU A 833 -35.19 21.49 -1.27
C LEU A 833 -34.15 22.51 -0.83
N ARG A 834 -33.00 22.06 -0.32
CA ARG A 834 -31.89 22.94 0.05
C ARG A 834 -31.44 23.80 -1.11
N GLU A 835 -31.20 23.20 -2.27
CA GLU A 835 -30.73 23.93 -3.45
C GLU A 835 -31.80 24.90 -3.95
N GLU A 836 -33.08 24.53 -3.87
CA GLU A 836 -34.20 25.41 -4.23
C GLU A 836 -34.35 26.64 -3.31
N VAL A 837 -34.03 26.50 -2.02
CA VAL A 837 -34.31 27.54 -1.01
C VAL A 837 -33.08 28.37 -0.63
N THR A 838 -31.87 27.89 -0.94
CA THR A 838 -30.59 28.58 -0.69
C THR A 838 -30.53 29.99 -1.33
N PRO A 839 -30.99 30.22 -2.58
CA PRO A 839 -31.00 31.57 -3.18
C PRO A 839 -31.86 32.58 -2.41
N TYR A 840 -32.79 32.11 -1.60
CA TYR A 840 -33.65 32.94 -0.76
C TYR A 840 -33.11 33.09 0.67
N GLY A 841 -31.87 32.66 0.97
CA GLY A 841 -31.31 32.77 2.32
C GLY A 841 -31.95 31.86 3.36
N ILE A 842 -32.63 30.80 2.90
CA ILE A 842 -33.25 29.78 3.76
C ILE A 842 -32.32 28.57 3.81
N GLU A 843 -32.16 28.00 4.99
CA GLU A 843 -31.37 26.80 5.21
C GLU A 843 -32.26 25.55 5.27
N CYS A 844 -31.76 24.41 4.77
CA CYS A 844 -32.42 23.11 4.94
C CYS A 844 -31.42 22.09 5.50
N GLN A 845 -31.65 21.66 6.73
CA GLN A 845 -30.86 20.68 7.45
C GLN A 845 -31.54 19.31 7.47
N THR A 846 -30.79 18.27 7.15
CA THR A 846 -31.25 16.87 7.30
C THR A 846 -30.62 16.25 8.54
N VAL A 847 -31.45 15.64 9.38
CA VAL A 847 -31.02 14.91 10.57
C VAL A 847 -31.28 13.43 10.35
N SER A 848 -30.22 12.61 10.28
CA SER A 848 -30.31 11.16 10.02
C SER A 848 -29.90 10.34 11.25
N PRO A 849 -30.77 10.22 12.27
CA PRO A 849 -30.45 9.48 13.47
C PRO A 849 -30.33 7.97 13.21
N GLY A 850 -29.44 7.32 13.96
CA GLY A 850 -29.48 5.88 14.20
C GLY A 850 -30.52 5.55 15.27
N TYR A 851 -30.25 4.53 16.09
CA TYR A 851 -31.20 4.08 17.10
C TYR A 851 -31.18 4.98 18.35
N VAL A 852 -32.32 5.65 18.62
CA VAL A 852 -32.51 6.60 19.72
C VAL A 852 -33.64 6.11 20.61
N HIS A 853 -33.47 6.21 21.93
CA HIS A 853 -34.43 5.73 22.92
C HIS A 853 -35.77 6.48 22.83
N THR A 854 -36.70 5.94 22.03
CA THR A 854 -38.04 6.48 21.75
C THR A 854 -39.03 5.34 21.58
N SER A 855 -40.34 5.62 21.61
CA SER A 855 -41.35 4.59 21.36
C SER A 855 -41.23 3.91 19.99
N MET A 856 -40.67 4.60 18.98
CA MET A 856 -40.37 4.00 17.68
C MET A 856 -39.29 2.90 17.71
N THR A 857 -38.55 2.77 18.81
CA THR A 857 -37.51 1.74 18.99
C THR A 857 -37.89 0.66 20.00
N GLU A 858 -39.12 0.67 20.53
CA GLU A 858 -39.59 -0.34 21.50
C GLU A 858 -39.56 -1.77 20.94
N TYR A 859 -39.75 -1.96 19.64
CA TYR A 859 -39.61 -3.26 18.97
C TYR A 859 -38.19 -3.87 19.06
N LEU A 860 -37.18 -3.10 19.49
CA LEU A 860 -35.84 -3.61 19.74
C LEU A 860 -35.69 -4.17 21.17
N HIS A 861 -36.72 -4.04 22.01
CA HIS A 861 -36.78 -4.56 23.37
C HIS A 861 -38.11 -5.32 23.57
N PRO A 862 -38.12 -6.65 23.33
CA PRO A 862 -39.30 -7.48 23.55
C PRO A 862 -39.84 -7.34 24.99
N THR A 863 -41.17 -7.34 25.15
CA THR A 863 -41.89 -7.15 26.43
C THR A 863 -41.61 -8.23 27.47
N ASP A 864 -41.01 -9.36 27.07
CA ASP A 864 -40.63 -10.51 27.89
C ASP A 864 -39.20 -10.44 28.47
N GLY A 865 -38.51 -9.29 28.34
CA GLY A 865 -37.24 -9.01 29.03
C GLY A 865 -36.01 -9.73 28.46
N LYS A 866 -36.16 -10.46 27.34
CA LYS A 866 -35.05 -11.14 26.65
C LYS A 866 -34.35 -10.21 25.65
N LYS A 867 -33.02 -10.34 25.54
CA LYS A 867 -32.24 -9.67 24.48
C LYS A 867 -32.55 -10.35 23.14
N ASN A 868 -32.96 -9.57 22.14
CA ASN A 868 -33.09 -10.05 20.76
C ASN A 868 -31.71 -10.12 20.07
N SER A 869 -31.67 -10.74 18.88
CA SER A 869 -30.48 -10.83 18.03
C SER A 869 -29.88 -9.47 17.64
N LEU A 870 -30.65 -8.39 17.73
CA LEU A 870 -30.24 -7.02 17.38
C LEU A 870 -30.04 -6.15 18.63
N SER A 871 -29.12 -6.56 19.52
CA SER A 871 -28.79 -5.77 20.72
C SER A 871 -28.01 -4.50 20.34
N VAL A 872 -28.72 -3.41 20.03
CA VAL A 872 -28.12 -2.12 19.67
C VAL A 872 -28.16 -1.16 20.86
N ARG A 873 -27.04 -0.47 21.10
CA ARG A 873 -26.96 0.58 22.13
C ARG A 873 -27.76 1.80 21.69
N LEU A 874 -28.89 2.06 22.35
CA LEU A 874 -29.72 3.24 22.11
C LEU A 874 -29.04 4.51 22.64
N VAL A 875 -29.05 5.58 21.84
CA VAL A 875 -28.62 6.92 22.27
C VAL A 875 -29.78 7.62 23.01
N LYS A 876 -29.48 8.32 24.11
CA LYS A 876 -30.48 9.13 24.82
C LYS A 876 -30.90 10.32 23.96
N VAL A 877 -32.19 10.66 23.98
CA VAL A 877 -32.74 11.81 23.24
C VAL A 877 -32.01 13.11 23.61
N SER A 878 -31.72 13.33 24.90
CA SER A 878 -31.03 14.54 25.37
C SER A 878 -29.62 14.70 24.78
N ASP A 879 -28.87 13.61 24.64
CA ASP A 879 -27.52 13.63 24.06
C ASP A 879 -27.57 13.86 22.56
N MET A 880 -28.55 13.25 21.88
CA MET A 880 -28.78 13.50 20.45
C MET A 880 -29.13 14.98 20.21
N ILE A 881 -30.09 15.52 20.95
CA ILE A 881 -30.54 16.90 20.76
C ILE A 881 -29.46 17.91 21.11
N ARG A 882 -28.62 17.64 22.11
CA ARG A 882 -27.47 18.50 22.42
C ARG A 882 -26.54 18.66 21.20
N TYR A 883 -26.25 17.55 20.52
CA TYR A 883 -25.37 17.55 19.35
C TYR A 883 -26.08 18.08 18.09
N ALA A 884 -27.30 17.65 17.82
CA ALA A 884 -28.10 18.09 16.68
C ALA A 884 -28.44 19.59 16.78
N GLY A 885 -28.78 20.07 17.97
CA GLY A 885 -29.00 21.49 18.26
C GLY A 885 -27.75 22.32 18.03
N TYR A 886 -26.57 21.86 18.47
CA TYR A 886 -25.29 22.52 18.17
C TYR A 886 -25.01 22.67 16.66
N CYS A 887 -25.53 21.75 15.85
CA CYS A 887 -25.36 21.74 14.40
C CYS A 887 -26.24 22.76 13.67
N ILE A 888 -27.28 23.31 14.32
CA ILE A 888 -28.20 24.30 13.73
C ILE A 888 -27.39 25.52 13.25
N GLY A 889 -27.58 25.89 11.98
CA GLY A 889 -26.86 27.00 11.35
C GLY A 889 -25.36 26.76 11.11
N LYS A 890 -24.84 25.55 11.37
CA LYS A 890 -23.42 25.20 11.21
C LYS A 890 -23.16 24.21 10.10
N VAL A 891 -24.05 23.22 9.99
CA VAL A 891 -23.93 22.14 9.01
C VAL A 891 -25.29 21.83 8.41
N ASP A 892 -25.27 21.39 7.16
CA ASP A 892 -26.43 21.07 6.36
C ASP A 892 -26.91 19.62 6.59
N GLN A 893 -26.05 18.74 7.09
CA GLN A 893 -26.39 17.39 7.49
C GLN A 893 -25.78 17.01 8.84
N THR A 894 -26.54 16.26 9.64
CA THR A 894 -26.05 15.69 10.90
C THR A 894 -26.72 14.35 11.18
N THR A 895 -26.00 13.44 11.84
CA THR A 895 -26.57 12.17 12.33
C THR A 895 -27.16 12.31 13.74
N GLY A 896 -27.15 13.53 14.29
CA GLY A 896 -27.62 13.85 15.63
C GLY A 896 -26.75 13.31 16.76
N HIS A 897 -25.82 12.39 16.52
CA HIS A 897 -24.83 11.93 17.50
C HIS A 897 -23.60 11.37 16.79
N TRP A 898 -22.41 11.52 17.39
CA TRP A 898 -21.14 11.11 16.77
C TRP A 898 -21.08 9.60 16.48
N SER A 899 -21.65 8.77 17.37
CA SER A 899 -21.68 7.31 17.16
C SER A 899 -22.50 6.91 15.94
N HIS A 900 -23.60 7.62 15.66
CA HIS A 900 -24.38 7.42 14.44
C HIS A 900 -23.59 7.87 13.19
N GLY A 901 -22.74 8.90 13.31
CA GLY A 901 -21.84 9.33 12.25
C GLY A 901 -20.86 8.23 11.84
N ILE A 902 -20.32 7.50 12.83
CA ILE A 902 -19.45 6.34 12.59
C ILE A 902 -20.24 5.21 11.89
N GLN A 903 -21.46 4.92 12.36
CA GLN A 903 -22.31 3.90 11.73
C GLN A 903 -22.61 4.25 10.26
N THR A 904 -22.96 5.51 9.97
CA THR A 904 -23.16 6.04 8.61
C THR A 904 -21.91 5.85 7.74
N ALA A 905 -20.72 6.19 8.26
CA ALA A 905 -19.47 6.04 7.52
C ALA A 905 -19.16 4.57 7.18
N ILE A 906 -19.36 3.66 8.14
CA ILE A 906 -19.20 2.21 7.93
C ILE A 906 -20.18 1.73 6.86
N LEU A 907 -21.46 2.10 6.94
CA LEU A 907 -22.47 1.70 5.96
C LEU A 907 -22.16 2.24 4.55
N ASN A 908 -21.71 3.49 4.44
CA ASN A 908 -21.33 4.07 3.16
C ASN A 908 -20.07 3.44 2.55
N ALA A 909 -19.19 2.85 3.34
CA ALA A 909 -18.00 2.15 2.86
C ALA A 909 -18.31 0.75 2.28
N LEU A 910 -19.49 0.17 2.59
CA LEU A 910 -19.86 -1.16 2.12
C LEU A 910 -20.60 -1.09 0.76
N PRO A 911 -20.29 -1.98 -0.20
CA PRO A 911 -21.07 -2.11 -1.42
C PRO A 911 -22.56 -2.37 -1.14
N ALA A 912 -23.45 -1.85 -1.99
CA ALA A 912 -24.90 -2.00 -1.83
C ALA A 912 -25.35 -3.48 -1.68
N SER A 913 -24.71 -4.39 -2.42
CA SER A 913 -24.98 -5.83 -2.34
C SER A 913 -24.61 -6.43 -0.97
N LEU A 914 -23.54 -5.96 -0.35
CA LEU A 914 -23.12 -6.41 0.96
C LEU A 914 -24.01 -5.83 2.06
N LYS A 915 -24.35 -4.53 1.99
CA LYS A 915 -25.35 -3.91 2.87
C LYS A 915 -26.65 -4.71 2.86
N LEU A 916 -27.21 -4.95 1.67
CA LEU A 916 -28.46 -5.69 1.52
C LEU A 916 -28.38 -7.08 2.16
N ARG A 917 -27.30 -7.85 1.93
CA ARG A 917 -27.13 -9.18 2.53
C ARG A 917 -27.07 -9.15 4.06
N VAL A 918 -26.34 -8.18 4.63
CA VAL A 918 -26.21 -8.03 6.09
C VAL A 918 -27.56 -7.67 6.71
N PHE A 919 -28.23 -6.64 6.18
CA PHE A 919 -29.55 -6.23 6.67
C PHE A 919 -30.61 -7.32 6.47
N THR A 920 -30.58 -8.05 5.34
CA THR A 920 -31.47 -9.20 5.11
C THR A 920 -31.30 -10.24 6.20
N ARG A 921 -30.06 -10.64 6.53
CA ARG A 921 -29.82 -11.64 7.58
C ARG A 921 -30.29 -11.16 8.95
N LEU A 922 -29.92 -9.94 9.34
CA LEU A 922 -30.28 -9.37 10.65
C LEU A 922 -31.79 -9.28 10.83
N TYR A 923 -32.49 -8.70 9.85
CA TYR A 923 -33.94 -8.52 9.97
C TYR A 923 -34.74 -9.80 9.72
N THR A 924 -34.18 -10.80 9.01
CA THR A 924 -34.80 -12.15 8.93
C THR A 924 -34.70 -12.85 10.28
N GLN A 925 -33.58 -12.73 10.99
CA GLN A 925 -33.45 -13.27 12.36
C GLN A 925 -34.43 -12.61 13.32
N LEU A 926 -34.53 -11.28 13.31
CA LEU A 926 -35.54 -10.55 14.09
C LEU A 926 -36.97 -10.99 13.74
N LEU A 927 -37.30 -11.16 12.46
CA LEU A 927 -38.62 -11.66 12.04
C LEU A 927 -38.93 -13.04 12.64
N HIS A 928 -37.96 -13.96 12.63
CA HIS A 928 -38.11 -15.29 13.22
C HIS A 928 -38.33 -15.21 14.74
N GLU A 929 -37.56 -14.39 15.44
CA GLU A 929 -37.70 -14.20 16.90
C GLU A 929 -39.12 -13.74 17.26
N TYR A 930 -39.69 -12.78 16.51
CA TYR A 930 -41.07 -12.35 16.71
C TYR A 930 -42.11 -13.42 16.38
N SER A 931 -41.85 -14.26 15.37
CA SER A 931 -42.77 -15.35 14.99
C SER A 931 -42.80 -16.51 15.99
N ASP A 932 -41.68 -16.76 16.71
CA ASP A 932 -41.60 -17.80 17.74
C ASP A 932 -42.23 -17.35 19.06
N THR A 933 -42.25 -16.04 19.35
CA THR A 933 -42.97 -15.48 20.50
C THR A 933 -44.50 -15.54 20.31
N ASP A 934 -45.00 -15.22 19.11
CA ASP A 934 -46.43 -15.31 18.77
C ASP A 934 -46.96 -16.76 18.86
N LYS A 935 -46.12 -17.78 18.56
CA LYS A 935 -46.44 -19.21 18.70
C LYS A 935 -46.45 -19.74 20.14
N LYS A 936 -45.86 -19.02 21.10
CA LYS A 936 -45.86 -19.40 22.53
C LYS A 936 -46.96 -18.71 23.34
N LEU A 937 -47.60 -17.70 22.75
CA LEU A 937 -48.70 -16.91 23.32
C LEU A 937 -50.08 -17.33 22.77
N THR A 938 -50.10 -18.26 21.80
CA THR A 938 -51.27 -18.99 21.31
C THR A 938 -51.22 -20.41 21.85
#